data_AF-A0A966B3V2-F1
#
_entry.id   AF-A0A966B3V2-F1
#
_cell.length_a   1.000
_cell.length_b   1.000
_cell.length_c   1.000
_cell.angle_alpha   90.00
_cell.angle_beta   90.00
_cell.angle_gamma   90.00
#
_symmetry.space_group_name_H-M   'P 1'
#
loop_
_entity.id
_entity.type
_entity.pdbx_description
1 polymer ?
#
loop_
_entity_poly.entity_id
_entity_poly.type
_entity_poly.pdbx_seq_one_letter_code
_entity_poly.pdbx_strand_id
1 'polypeptide(L)'
;MPPLLSVNKIILKTLLLSALTVFLAEHSISSRLQAAPKADAKSKIMDALVHYAETIIKHGRDTYGEKHTPLFSDYLEVNTLKAPEKMYIHRLGGPGPRSKQPFQPVISSNLAYQGNLMRFLVGISELTRDSRYKNAYKECIHYYFANYQAPNGLLQMGHHRWVNLQTDRYDGNDWPAGKSGHEMKRDYPYSPIFWETDPVATRRMLAAHWSSHIQDWGFMNFTRHGSYVKELNEDTLWNHPITKPVIGIVKGNLTFFDSGSDIIYAGAQLGSLSKNKKPLFWAKRLYARYSDSAHPKTGLPPWHHTSLREFGSANEPVPEYALITRGSAGLLGNGGVAMLRIGEDLGKDGQYYRDSMLSHLKAYAKYAYIPKENLLKNLLMDGTDLAEREKQNKAKSGEPPSAAWQPWSPDPNTIIAYAICYKQNKDNTIWETLKSMIRGNGLGDIGDPGGKNTKLNLRTDASNALLIFPLVELFQATKNKNYLELGSVIANNASKKHFRHKQGLFTPSSLHRTANLCSAEPLALLTLEAALRNKMDKIPTYAGSNEGEAVPYLRPLKIRPYKPKASHLAYSYATEAICDDLLPTSSSDTGVPVMAWQNVKKATNEATVDFPDILTGPVTIEGMVDHSETRNSVSTMIINSEHSYTFSGNLYGSGDLNFNILKGSHYWSDKSTWSTTGWSPTGTYDFIMNLEKGSKLTFNGLIRENQGTHTWSNGAGIIKNGPGAAELTADYSGIYNRDIRNNRSYRGSTIINDGLLLISNKEGSGISPSSNVIVNHGGTLGGTGTIGLGSSSSEVTVNAGGKITPGNEIGTLTLKDGLTLNKGARLEFDAGEKSDLLKITGGTFRGTGKSGVVITVRDSGGMEPGKNYDLIDWTGASFVDVDVSDFRLDKSKTFQGSFHIVDTKLQFSVFAPRLVPETPPELPPKPEPKKKKIITGHLPPKVSNFVWTNSSGGNWSNSENWKDNKIPNSKETEWVDYTFEKAQKISGTSVYWFDNGGDKKIPKSWRILYRDEAGWKPVQSIDPYTVNKDIFNEVRFKPIETKALRLEVNLQPGVSSGIHEWKLVQ
;
A
#
# COMPACT_ATOMS: atom_id res chain seq x y z
N MET A 1 -62.65 -86.01 24.32
CA MET A 1 -63.55 -84.96 23.81
C MET A 1 -62.97 -83.59 24.18
N PRO A 2 -63.14 -82.57 23.33
CA PRO A 2 -62.06 -81.72 22.75
C PRO A 2 -62.24 -80.23 23.18
N PRO A 3 -61.84 -79.15 22.45
CA PRO A 3 -60.68 -78.79 21.58
C PRO A 3 -60.05 -77.37 21.87
N LEU A 4 -59.02 -76.96 21.08
CA LEU A 4 -58.69 -75.58 20.57
C LEU A 4 -58.35 -74.45 21.61
N LEU A 5 -57.42 -73.49 21.47
CA LEU A 5 -56.64 -72.91 20.36
C LEU A 5 -55.32 -72.27 20.84
N SER A 6 -54.36 -72.26 19.92
CA SER A 6 -53.14 -71.46 19.75
C SER A 6 -53.27 -69.95 19.98
N VAL A 7 -52.26 -69.32 20.63
CA VAL A 7 -51.69 -68.00 20.22
C VAL A 7 -50.22 -67.80 20.68
N ASN A 8 -49.72 -68.39 21.77
CA ASN A 8 -48.46 -67.91 22.38
C ASN A 8 -47.11 -68.46 21.87
N LYS A 9 -47.05 -69.21 20.76
CA LYS A 9 -45.76 -69.66 20.18
C LYS A 9 -45.32 -68.91 18.93
N ILE A 10 -46.18 -68.08 18.32
CA ILE A 10 -45.82 -67.31 17.12
C ILE A 10 -45.19 -65.97 17.49
N ILE A 11 -45.69 -65.26 18.50
CA ILE A 11 -45.15 -63.94 18.86
C ILE A 11 -43.71 -64.05 19.41
N LEU A 12 -43.41 -65.06 20.23
CA LEU A 12 -42.05 -65.25 20.76
C LEU A 12 -41.07 -65.76 19.68
N LYS A 13 -41.53 -66.55 18.71
CA LYS A 13 -40.69 -66.95 17.56
C LYS A 13 -40.49 -65.82 16.56
N THR A 14 -41.45 -64.93 16.35
CA THR A 14 -41.28 -63.77 15.46
C THR A 14 -40.41 -62.69 16.10
N LEU A 15 -40.47 -62.49 17.41
CA LEU A 15 -39.56 -61.61 18.15
C LEU A 15 -38.15 -62.20 18.27
N LEU A 16 -37.98 -63.52 18.45
CA LEU A 16 -36.65 -64.13 18.39
C LEU A 16 -36.10 -64.22 16.96
N LEU A 17 -36.91 -64.45 15.91
CA LEU A 17 -36.40 -64.43 14.53
C LEU A 17 -36.06 -63.03 14.06
N SER A 18 -36.80 -61.99 14.48
CA SER A 18 -36.45 -60.59 14.17
C SER A 18 -35.24 -60.12 14.98
N ALA A 19 -35.12 -60.50 16.26
CA ALA A 19 -33.90 -60.24 17.03
C ALA A 19 -32.70 -61.01 16.48
N LEU A 20 -32.85 -62.26 16.01
CA LEU A 20 -31.76 -63.06 15.46
C LEU A 20 -31.42 -62.68 14.01
N THR A 21 -32.35 -62.16 13.20
CA THR A 21 -32.02 -61.56 11.89
C THR A 21 -31.38 -60.19 12.04
N VAL A 22 -31.72 -59.41 13.08
CA VAL A 22 -30.98 -58.18 13.42
C VAL A 22 -29.59 -58.54 13.98
N PHE A 23 -29.46 -59.55 14.84
CA PHE A 23 -28.14 -59.97 15.38
C PHE A 23 -27.24 -60.66 14.35
N LEU A 24 -27.79 -61.45 13.41
CA LEU A 24 -27.02 -62.07 12.33
C LEU A 24 -26.78 -61.11 11.15
N ALA A 25 -27.64 -60.11 10.94
CA ALA A 25 -27.29 -58.98 10.08
C ALA A 25 -26.16 -58.16 10.73
N GLU A 26 -26.21 -57.89 12.04
CA GLU A 26 -25.13 -57.17 12.72
C GLU A 26 -23.82 -57.97 12.80
N HIS A 27 -23.84 -59.30 12.96
CA HIS A 27 -22.61 -60.11 12.95
C HIS A 27 -22.07 -60.46 11.55
N SER A 28 -22.89 -60.47 10.49
CA SER A 28 -22.40 -60.59 9.11
C SER A 28 -22.04 -59.25 8.47
N ILE A 29 -22.53 -58.14 9.03
CA ILE A 29 -22.13 -56.76 8.67
C ILE A 29 -20.91 -56.32 9.49
N SER A 30 -20.71 -56.84 10.71
CA SER A 30 -19.51 -56.55 11.53
C SER A 30 -18.25 -57.31 11.11
N SER A 31 -18.31 -58.29 10.21
CA SER A 31 -17.12 -58.94 9.62
C SER A 31 -16.87 -58.57 8.15
N ARG A 32 -17.66 -57.63 7.59
CA ARG A 32 -17.39 -56.94 6.30
C ARG A 32 -17.35 -55.42 6.42
N LEU A 33 -17.32 -54.89 7.65
CA LEU A 33 -16.81 -53.55 7.92
C LEU A 33 -15.30 -53.57 7.74
N GLN A 34 -14.93 -53.30 6.49
CA GLN A 34 -13.78 -52.53 6.07
C GLN A 34 -12.56 -52.71 6.98
N ALA A 35 -11.62 -53.54 6.50
CA ALA A 35 -10.23 -53.16 6.60
C ALA A 35 -10.15 -51.65 6.43
N ALA A 36 -9.64 -50.95 7.45
CA ALA A 36 -9.25 -49.56 7.35
C ALA A 36 -8.63 -49.35 5.96
N PRO A 37 -8.97 -48.26 5.23
CA PRO A 37 -8.47 -48.08 3.88
C PRO A 37 -6.98 -48.34 3.95
N LYS A 38 -6.51 -49.35 3.18
CA LYS A 38 -5.08 -49.65 3.05
C LYS A 38 -4.38 -48.29 3.01
N ALA A 39 -3.49 -48.03 3.96
CA ALA A 39 -2.72 -46.81 4.04
C ALA A 39 -2.44 -46.33 2.61
N ASP A 40 -2.99 -45.16 2.25
CA ASP A 40 -2.94 -44.62 0.89
C ASP A 40 -1.57 -44.96 0.31
N ALA A 41 -1.53 -45.67 -0.82
CA ALA A 41 -0.27 -45.98 -1.49
C ALA A 41 0.56 -44.69 -1.53
N LYS A 42 1.74 -44.71 -0.90
CA LYS A 42 2.50 -43.51 -0.56
C LYS A 42 2.78 -42.69 -1.83
N SER A 43 1.98 -41.64 -2.06
CA SER A 43 2.10 -40.80 -3.25
C SER A 43 3.31 -39.89 -3.08
N LYS A 44 4.31 -40.05 -3.95
CA LYS A 44 5.48 -39.16 -3.99
C LYS A 44 5.10 -37.71 -4.27
N ILE A 45 4.00 -37.49 -5.00
CA ILE A 45 3.46 -36.14 -5.25
C ILE A 45 2.87 -35.58 -3.96
N MET A 46 2.09 -36.37 -3.22
CA MET A 46 1.57 -35.94 -1.93
C MET A 46 2.70 -35.65 -0.93
N ASP A 47 3.74 -36.48 -0.87
CA ASP A 47 4.94 -36.24 -0.05
C ASP A 47 5.61 -34.91 -0.43
N ALA A 48 5.73 -34.61 -1.73
CA ALA A 48 6.27 -33.33 -2.20
C ALA A 48 5.38 -32.13 -1.83
N LEU A 49 4.06 -32.26 -1.91
CA LEU A 49 3.11 -31.21 -1.52
C LEU A 49 3.13 -30.94 -0.01
N VAL A 50 3.21 -31.98 0.81
CA VAL A 50 3.37 -31.84 2.26
C VAL A 50 4.71 -31.18 2.59
N HIS A 51 5.80 -31.60 1.95
CA HIS A 51 7.10 -30.94 2.15
C HIS A 51 7.08 -29.47 1.71
N TYR A 52 6.39 -29.13 0.62
CA TYR A 52 6.18 -27.75 0.20
C TYR A 52 5.39 -26.95 1.24
N ALA A 53 4.30 -27.51 1.76
CA ALA A 53 3.49 -26.86 2.79
C ALA A 53 4.30 -26.60 4.07
N GLU A 54 5.04 -27.60 4.57
CA GLU A 54 5.92 -27.44 5.74
C GLU A 54 7.02 -26.40 5.50
N THR A 55 7.59 -26.36 4.29
CA THR A 55 8.59 -25.35 3.92
C THR A 55 7.98 -23.95 3.94
N ILE A 56 6.79 -23.75 3.38
CA ILE A 56 6.12 -22.44 3.39
C ILE A 56 5.80 -22.01 4.82
N ILE A 57 5.26 -22.90 5.66
CA ILE A 57 4.92 -22.57 7.05
C ILE A 57 6.16 -22.16 7.83
N LYS A 58 7.28 -22.85 7.61
CA LYS A 58 8.52 -22.61 8.34
C LYS A 58 9.32 -21.42 7.82
N HIS A 59 9.40 -21.25 6.50
CA HIS A 59 10.33 -20.34 5.84
C HIS A 59 9.65 -19.21 5.05
N GLY A 60 8.39 -19.41 4.65
CA GLY A 60 7.60 -18.41 3.94
C GLY A 60 6.98 -17.35 4.83
N ARG A 61 7.03 -17.51 6.15
CA ARG A 61 6.54 -16.52 7.11
C ARG A 61 7.50 -15.34 7.24
N ASP A 62 6.93 -14.20 7.58
CA ASP A 62 7.69 -13.00 7.88
C ASP A 62 8.55 -13.18 9.15
N THR A 63 9.86 -13.19 8.92
CA THR A 63 10.91 -13.17 9.96
C THR A 63 11.83 -11.98 9.75
N TYR A 64 11.34 -10.97 9.03
CA TYR A 64 12.01 -9.74 8.66
C TYR A 64 11.38 -8.59 9.46
N GLY A 65 11.90 -7.38 9.26
CA GLY A 65 11.41 -6.21 9.99
C GLY A 65 11.59 -6.34 11.50
N GLU A 66 10.87 -5.53 12.25
CA GLU A 66 10.87 -5.55 13.71
C GLU A 66 9.75 -6.44 14.26
N LYS A 67 8.62 -6.56 13.55
CA LYS A 67 7.41 -7.21 14.10
C LYS A 67 7.37 -8.71 13.90
N HIS A 68 8.07 -9.26 12.92
CA HIS A 68 8.06 -10.70 12.58
C HIS A 68 6.62 -11.24 12.51
N THR A 69 5.88 -10.76 11.52
CA THR A 69 4.41 -10.89 11.47
C THR A 69 3.95 -12.28 10.99
N PRO A 70 2.66 -12.64 11.11
CA PRO A 70 2.14 -13.87 10.49
C PRO A 70 1.98 -13.74 8.96
N LEU A 71 2.53 -12.72 8.31
CA LEU A 71 2.38 -12.58 6.86
C LEU A 71 3.23 -13.59 6.10
N PHE A 72 2.85 -13.86 4.86
CA PHE A 72 3.62 -14.71 3.96
C PHE A 72 4.35 -13.86 2.93
N SER A 73 5.64 -14.13 2.71
CA SER A 73 6.36 -13.54 1.58
C SER A 73 5.81 -14.08 0.26
N ASP A 74 5.85 -13.28 -0.80
CA ASP A 74 5.43 -13.74 -2.12
C ASP A 74 6.45 -14.72 -2.74
N TYR A 75 7.72 -14.67 -2.31
CA TYR A 75 8.83 -15.43 -2.89
C TYR A 75 9.81 -15.93 -1.81
N LEU A 76 10.55 -16.99 -2.14
CA LEU A 76 11.72 -17.46 -1.40
C LEU A 76 12.90 -17.71 -2.36
N GLU A 77 14.11 -17.33 -1.95
CA GLU A 77 15.34 -17.72 -2.61
C GLU A 77 15.65 -19.18 -2.23
N VAL A 78 15.98 -19.98 -3.24
CA VAL A 78 16.03 -21.44 -3.15
C VAL A 78 17.14 -21.90 -2.20
N ASN A 79 18.33 -21.29 -2.23
CA ASN A 79 19.47 -21.78 -1.44
C ASN A 79 19.38 -21.41 0.05
N THR A 80 18.84 -20.23 0.33
CA THR A 80 18.77 -19.64 1.67
C THR A 80 17.44 -19.89 2.37
N LEU A 81 16.38 -20.22 1.61
CA LEU A 81 15.00 -20.29 2.09
C LEU A 81 14.56 -19.00 2.78
N LYS A 82 15.10 -17.87 2.33
CA LYS A 82 14.71 -16.53 2.77
C LYS A 82 14.08 -15.77 1.62
N ALA A 83 13.21 -14.84 1.92
CA ALA A 83 12.60 -13.99 0.93
C ALA A 83 13.69 -13.12 0.28
N PRO A 84 13.78 -13.11 -1.06
CA PRO A 84 14.75 -12.28 -1.73
C PRO A 84 14.36 -10.81 -1.62
N GLU A 85 15.34 -9.94 -1.37
CA GLU A 85 15.17 -8.51 -1.63
C GLU A 85 14.97 -8.31 -3.13
N LYS A 86 13.82 -7.75 -3.52
CA LYS A 86 13.53 -7.42 -4.92
C LYS A 86 13.80 -5.95 -5.18
N MET A 87 14.35 -5.61 -6.34
CA MET A 87 14.20 -4.25 -6.87
C MET A 87 12.87 -4.20 -7.62
N TYR A 88 11.93 -3.36 -7.15
CA TYR A 88 10.65 -3.22 -7.85
C TYR A 88 10.84 -2.46 -9.18
N ILE A 89 10.38 -3.04 -10.28
CA ILE A 89 10.32 -2.42 -11.61
C ILE A 89 8.85 -2.45 -12.04
N HIS A 90 8.26 -1.31 -12.38
CA HIS A 90 6.92 -1.32 -12.98
C HIS A 90 6.98 -1.57 -14.50
N ARG A 91 6.14 -2.48 -14.99
CA ARG A 91 6.05 -2.89 -16.41
C ARG A 91 5.58 -1.79 -17.39
N LEU A 92 5.03 -0.66 -16.94
CA LEU A 92 4.65 0.46 -17.81
C LEU A 92 5.64 1.64 -17.79
N GLY A 93 6.82 1.41 -17.22
CA GLY A 93 7.91 2.38 -17.25
C GLY A 93 9.14 1.73 -16.69
N GLY A 94 9.94 1.11 -17.56
CA GLY A 94 11.35 0.87 -17.25
C GLY A 94 12.08 2.19 -16.95
N PRO A 95 13.42 2.22 -16.96
CA PRO A 95 14.18 3.46 -16.88
C PRO A 95 14.01 4.24 -18.20
N GLY A 96 12.81 4.77 -18.43
CA GLY A 96 12.55 5.85 -19.35
C GLY A 96 12.70 7.18 -18.61
N PRO A 97 12.91 8.30 -19.32
CA PRO A 97 13.27 9.62 -18.79
C PRO A 97 12.27 10.27 -17.81
N ARG A 98 11.22 9.55 -17.39
CA ARG A 98 10.15 10.03 -16.49
C ARG A 98 10.16 9.37 -15.10
N SER A 99 10.83 8.23 -14.87
CA SER A 99 10.96 7.64 -13.52
C SER A 99 12.26 8.10 -12.87
N LYS A 100 12.18 8.93 -11.82
CA LYS A 100 13.35 9.39 -11.01
C LYS A 100 13.49 8.64 -9.67
N GLN A 101 12.69 7.61 -9.43
CA GLN A 101 12.74 6.83 -8.19
C GLN A 101 13.92 5.84 -8.25
N PRO A 102 14.88 5.88 -7.31
CA PRO A 102 15.90 4.85 -7.22
C PRO A 102 15.24 3.51 -6.90
N PHE A 103 15.82 2.43 -7.39
CA PHE A 103 15.38 1.09 -7.04
C PHE A 103 15.46 0.90 -5.52
N GLN A 104 14.34 0.58 -4.88
CA GLN A 104 14.34 0.18 -3.48
C GLN A 104 14.23 -1.34 -3.37
N PRO A 105 15.08 -1.99 -2.53
CA PRO A 105 14.90 -3.38 -2.16
C PRO A 105 13.62 -3.54 -1.33
N VAL A 106 12.76 -4.48 -1.72
CA VAL A 106 11.48 -4.76 -1.07
C VAL A 106 11.33 -6.26 -0.88
N ILE A 107 10.91 -6.67 0.31
CA ILE A 107 10.40 -8.01 0.58
C ILE A 107 8.88 -7.94 0.61
N SER A 108 8.22 -8.37 -0.46
CA SER A 108 6.77 -8.17 -0.62
C SER A 108 5.93 -9.31 -0.01
N SER A 109 4.84 -8.92 0.65
CA SER A 109 3.64 -9.72 0.92
C SER A 109 2.47 -9.01 0.25
N ASN A 110 1.83 -9.66 -0.73
CA ASN A 110 0.71 -9.09 -1.48
C ASN A 110 -0.44 -10.11 -1.60
N LEU A 111 -1.47 -9.95 -0.76
CA LEU A 111 -2.62 -10.86 -0.74
C LEU A 111 -3.36 -10.96 -2.08
N ALA A 112 -3.30 -9.95 -2.95
CA ALA A 112 -3.91 -10.03 -4.27
C ALA A 112 -3.29 -11.17 -5.11
N TYR A 113 -1.97 -11.38 -5.00
CA TYR A 113 -1.27 -12.43 -5.75
C TYR A 113 -1.30 -13.80 -5.05
N GLN A 114 -1.53 -13.83 -3.75
CA GLN A 114 -1.47 -15.07 -2.97
C GLN A 114 -2.76 -15.92 -3.05
N GLY A 115 -3.69 -15.62 -3.97
CA GLY A 115 -4.93 -16.37 -4.16
C GLY A 115 -4.74 -17.87 -4.40
N ASN A 116 -3.68 -18.29 -5.09
CA ASN A 116 -3.36 -19.71 -5.28
C ASN A 116 -2.77 -20.35 -4.02
N LEU A 117 -1.94 -19.61 -3.28
CA LEU A 117 -1.38 -20.06 -2.01
C LEU A 117 -2.48 -20.29 -0.95
N MET A 118 -3.45 -19.38 -0.87
CA MET A 118 -4.65 -19.55 -0.03
C MET A 118 -5.36 -20.87 -0.33
N ARG A 119 -5.67 -21.11 -1.61
CA ARG A 119 -6.37 -22.31 -2.07
C ARG A 119 -5.58 -23.58 -1.78
N PHE A 120 -4.26 -23.52 -1.99
CA PHE A 120 -3.35 -24.63 -1.69
C PHE A 120 -3.33 -24.97 -0.20
N LEU A 121 -3.12 -23.99 0.69
CA LEU A 121 -3.01 -24.25 2.14
C LEU A 121 -4.34 -24.69 2.76
N VAL A 122 -5.47 -24.18 2.25
CA VAL A 122 -6.79 -24.72 2.60
C VAL A 122 -6.92 -26.16 2.13
N GLY A 123 -6.67 -26.44 0.85
CA GLY A 123 -6.87 -27.77 0.29
C GLY A 123 -5.94 -28.84 0.87
N ILE A 124 -4.66 -28.51 1.15
CA ILE A 124 -3.72 -29.46 1.77
C ILE A 124 -4.14 -29.78 3.20
N SER A 125 -4.72 -28.82 3.94
CA SER A 125 -5.29 -29.07 5.27
C SER A 125 -6.41 -30.11 5.21
N GLU A 126 -7.30 -29.99 4.23
CA GLU A 126 -8.43 -30.91 4.05
C GLU A 126 -7.97 -32.32 3.63
N LEU A 127 -6.98 -32.44 2.76
CA LEU A 127 -6.47 -33.74 2.31
C LEU A 127 -5.64 -34.45 3.39
N THR A 128 -4.86 -33.71 4.16
CA THR A 128 -4.00 -34.25 5.24
C THR A 128 -4.72 -34.38 6.59
N ARG A 129 -5.87 -33.70 6.75
CA ARG A 129 -6.55 -33.48 8.05
C ARG A 129 -5.69 -32.74 9.07
N ASP A 130 -4.75 -31.91 8.60
CA ASP A 130 -3.92 -31.06 9.44
C ASP A 130 -4.33 -29.60 9.26
N SER A 131 -5.03 -29.05 10.26
CA SER A 131 -5.56 -27.69 10.21
C SER A 131 -4.50 -26.60 10.35
N ARG A 132 -3.25 -26.93 10.69
CA ARG A 132 -2.18 -25.94 10.89
C ARG A 132 -1.96 -25.07 9.66
N TYR A 133 -2.02 -25.63 8.46
CA TYR A 133 -1.77 -24.87 7.22
C TYR A 133 -2.86 -23.84 6.94
N LYS A 134 -4.14 -24.23 7.09
CA LYS A 134 -5.28 -23.32 6.95
C LYS A 134 -5.27 -22.25 8.04
N ASN A 135 -5.08 -22.65 9.30
CA ASN A 135 -5.07 -21.73 10.45
C ASN A 135 -3.95 -20.69 10.31
N ALA A 136 -2.76 -21.12 9.87
CA ALA A 136 -1.66 -20.23 9.57
C ALA A 136 -2.06 -19.11 8.59
N TYR A 137 -2.84 -19.45 7.55
CA TYR A 137 -3.28 -18.45 6.59
C TYR A 137 -4.43 -17.57 7.12
N LYS A 138 -5.30 -18.10 7.99
CA LYS A 138 -6.30 -17.29 8.71
C LYS A 138 -5.63 -16.25 9.60
N GLU A 139 -4.52 -16.59 10.27
CA GLU A 139 -3.73 -15.63 11.05
C GLU A 139 -3.16 -14.50 10.16
N CYS A 140 -2.65 -14.85 8.97
CA CYS A 140 -2.19 -13.87 7.98
C CYS A 140 -3.32 -12.88 7.60
N ILE A 141 -4.50 -13.41 7.25
CA ILE A 141 -5.67 -12.60 6.87
C ILE A 141 -6.13 -11.71 8.03
N HIS A 142 -6.25 -12.28 9.23
CA HIS A 142 -6.65 -11.53 10.43
C HIS A 142 -5.68 -10.38 10.69
N TYR A 143 -4.37 -10.62 10.56
CA TYR A 143 -3.36 -9.57 10.71
C TYR A 143 -3.47 -8.49 9.63
N TYR A 144 -3.77 -8.86 8.37
CA TYR A 144 -4.05 -7.90 7.31
C TYR A 144 -5.25 -7.01 7.62
N PHE A 145 -6.36 -7.59 8.09
CA PHE A 145 -7.52 -6.79 8.48
C PHE A 145 -7.20 -5.84 9.64
N ALA A 146 -6.48 -6.33 10.65
CA ALA A 146 -6.14 -5.53 11.83
C ALA A 146 -5.16 -4.38 11.52
N ASN A 147 -4.20 -4.58 10.60
CA ASN A 147 -3.08 -3.65 10.42
C ASN A 147 -3.09 -2.89 9.09
N TYR A 148 -3.64 -3.49 8.03
CA TYR A 148 -3.50 -3.02 6.65
C TYR A 148 -4.83 -2.83 5.92
N GLN A 149 -5.96 -2.85 6.64
CA GLN A 149 -7.24 -2.38 6.10
C GLN A 149 -7.34 -0.85 6.21
N ALA A 150 -7.61 -0.19 5.09
CA ALA A 150 -7.95 1.22 5.03
C ALA A 150 -9.32 1.46 5.69
N PRO A 151 -9.59 2.69 6.20
CA PRO A 151 -10.86 2.99 6.89
C PRO A 151 -12.11 2.63 6.08
N ASN A 152 -12.05 2.77 4.75
CA ASN A 152 -13.17 2.44 3.87
C ASN A 152 -13.39 0.93 3.65
N GLY A 153 -12.46 0.06 4.09
CA GLY A 153 -12.54 -1.39 3.98
C GLY A 153 -11.57 -2.02 2.99
N LEU A 154 -10.94 -1.26 2.08
CA LEU A 154 -9.94 -1.81 1.15
C LEU A 154 -8.69 -2.30 1.90
N LEU A 155 -8.10 -3.41 1.46
CA LEU A 155 -6.79 -3.86 1.95
C LEU A 155 -5.66 -3.24 1.13
N GLN A 156 -4.51 -2.97 1.77
CA GLN A 156 -3.29 -2.54 1.08
C GLN A 156 -2.69 -3.71 0.27
N MET A 157 -3.25 -3.93 -0.92
CA MET A 157 -2.91 -5.03 -1.82
C MET A 157 -3.19 -4.62 -3.28
N GLY A 158 -2.80 -5.49 -4.22
CA GLY A 158 -3.03 -5.30 -5.65
C GLY A 158 -1.79 -4.82 -6.40
N HIS A 159 -1.97 -4.36 -7.63
CA HIS A 159 -0.86 -4.09 -8.57
C HIS A 159 -0.07 -2.83 -8.22
N HIS A 160 -0.58 -2.00 -7.32
CA HIS A 160 0.03 -0.74 -6.91
C HIS A 160 0.25 -0.60 -5.39
N ARG A 161 -0.04 -1.66 -4.62
CA ARG A 161 0.13 -1.69 -3.15
C ARG A 161 0.50 -3.09 -2.68
N TRP A 162 1.38 -3.17 -1.69
CA TRP A 162 1.76 -4.41 -1.02
C TRP A 162 2.30 -4.09 0.38
N VAL A 163 2.46 -5.10 1.24
CA VAL A 163 3.17 -4.97 2.52
C VAL A 163 4.64 -5.30 2.30
N ASN A 164 5.53 -4.43 2.76
CA ASN A 164 6.96 -4.67 2.81
C ASN A 164 7.34 -5.25 4.17
N LEU A 165 7.70 -6.53 4.16
CA LEU A 165 8.04 -7.31 5.35
C LEU A 165 9.31 -6.81 6.04
N GLN A 166 10.21 -6.15 5.31
CA GLN A 166 11.44 -5.60 5.90
C GLN A 166 11.17 -4.33 6.72
N THR A 167 10.11 -3.60 6.42
CA THR A 167 9.81 -2.30 7.06
C THR A 167 8.55 -2.32 7.92
N ASP A 168 7.81 -3.42 7.93
CA ASP A 168 6.51 -3.55 8.61
C ASP A 168 5.47 -2.49 8.19
N ARG A 169 5.59 -2.01 6.95
CA ARG A 169 4.73 -0.99 6.33
C ARG A 169 4.20 -1.49 5.01
N TYR A 170 3.22 -0.77 4.45
CA TYR A 170 2.84 -0.96 3.06
C TYR A 170 3.59 0.04 2.16
N ASP A 171 3.98 -0.44 0.99
CA ASP A 171 4.61 0.35 -0.07
C ASP A 171 3.69 0.38 -1.29
N GLY A 172 4.04 1.23 -2.27
CA GLY A 172 3.34 1.27 -3.54
C GLY A 172 3.96 2.23 -4.52
N ASN A 173 3.76 1.97 -5.80
CA ASN A 173 4.20 2.88 -6.86
C ASN A 173 3.14 3.95 -7.08
N ASP A 174 3.29 5.10 -6.42
CA ASP A 174 2.45 6.26 -6.70
C ASP A 174 2.91 6.96 -7.97
N TRP A 175 2.27 6.65 -9.10
CA TRP A 175 2.53 7.33 -10.36
C TRP A 175 1.25 7.91 -10.98
N PRO A 176 1.09 9.25 -10.94
CA PRO A 176 1.81 10.26 -10.13
C PRO A 176 1.58 10.09 -8.61
N ALA A 177 2.43 10.73 -7.80
CA ALA A 177 2.27 10.85 -6.34
C ALA A 177 0.81 11.18 -5.96
N GLY A 178 0.19 10.37 -5.11
CA GLY A 178 -1.20 10.55 -4.67
C GLY A 178 -2.30 10.11 -5.65
N LYS A 179 -1.97 9.50 -6.81
CA LYS A 179 -2.95 9.02 -7.80
C LYS A 179 -3.01 7.51 -8.01
N SER A 180 -2.09 6.71 -7.44
CA SER A 180 -2.18 5.25 -7.54
C SER A 180 -3.20 4.72 -6.53
N GLY A 181 -4.30 4.19 -7.08
CA GLY A 181 -5.37 3.56 -6.31
C GLY A 181 -5.15 2.07 -6.10
N HIS A 182 -6.04 1.46 -5.33
CA HIS A 182 -6.26 0.02 -5.31
C HIS A 182 -6.52 -0.46 -6.74
N GLU A 183 -5.73 -1.39 -7.24
CA GLU A 183 -5.90 -1.97 -8.58
C GLU A 183 -5.82 -3.48 -8.47
N MET A 184 -6.85 -4.16 -8.95
CA MET A 184 -6.85 -5.60 -9.15
C MET A 184 -7.05 -5.92 -10.63
N LYS A 185 -6.29 -6.91 -11.12
CA LYS A 185 -6.33 -7.40 -12.51
C LYS A 185 -6.07 -8.90 -12.56
N ARG A 186 -7.17 -9.66 -12.62
CA ARG A 186 -7.22 -11.11 -12.65
C ARG A 186 -6.69 -11.76 -11.38
N ASP A 187 -6.87 -11.12 -10.23
CA ASP A 187 -6.23 -11.56 -8.99
C ASP A 187 -7.08 -12.61 -8.23
N TYR A 188 -8.41 -12.42 -8.16
CA TYR A 188 -9.38 -13.38 -7.60
C TYR A 188 -8.94 -14.04 -6.27
N PRO A 189 -8.65 -13.26 -5.20
CA PRO A 189 -8.33 -13.80 -3.89
C PRO A 189 -9.44 -14.73 -3.40
N TYR A 190 -9.09 -15.73 -2.59
CA TYR A 190 -10.03 -16.78 -2.19
C TYR A 190 -11.01 -16.26 -1.12
N SER A 191 -12.02 -15.47 -1.50
CA SER A 191 -12.99 -14.83 -0.61
C SER A 191 -13.60 -15.74 0.48
N PRO A 192 -13.86 -17.05 0.26
CA PRO A 192 -14.33 -17.93 1.32
C PRO A 192 -13.42 -18.03 2.55
N ILE A 193 -12.09 -18.07 2.41
CA ILE A 193 -11.20 -18.09 3.59
C ILE A 193 -11.19 -16.75 4.32
N PHE A 194 -11.33 -15.64 3.59
CA PHE A 194 -11.50 -14.32 4.22
C PHE A 194 -12.79 -14.29 5.04
N TRP A 195 -13.90 -14.74 4.46
CA TRP A 195 -15.21 -14.77 5.12
C TRP A 195 -15.22 -15.68 6.35
N GLU A 196 -14.57 -16.84 6.28
CA GLU A 196 -14.41 -17.75 7.42
C GLU A 196 -13.49 -17.19 8.52
N THR A 197 -12.62 -16.24 8.19
CA THR A 197 -11.70 -15.60 9.14
C THR A 197 -12.38 -14.42 9.83
N ASP A 198 -12.96 -13.51 9.05
CA ASP A 198 -13.70 -12.36 9.55
C ASP A 198 -14.78 -11.96 8.51
N PRO A 199 -16.05 -12.35 8.70
CA PRO A 199 -17.10 -12.07 7.75
C PRO A 199 -17.44 -10.57 7.66
N VAL A 200 -17.24 -9.79 8.74
CA VAL A 200 -17.55 -8.36 8.76
C VAL A 200 -16.49 -7.59 7.98
N ALA A 201 -15.21 -7.83 8.27
CA ALA A 201 -14.10 -7.19 7.55
C ALA A 201 -14.10 -7.61 6.08
N THR A 202 -14.43 -8.87 5.77
CA THR A 202 -14.59 -9.36 4.39
C THR A 202 -15.73 -8.69 3.65
N ARG A 203 -16.91 -8.55 4.28
CA ARG A 203 -18.05 -7.82 3.71
C ARG A 203 -17.65 -6.41 3.34
N ARG A 204 -16.99 -5.70 4.27
CA ARG A 204 -16.48 -4.33 4.05
C ARG A 204 -15.46 -4.28 2.93
N MET A 205 -14.50 -5.22 2.87
CA MET A 205 -13.50 -5.30 1.81
C MET A 205 -14.14 -5.44 0.42
N LEU A 206 -15.07 -6.39 0.24
CA LEU A 206 -15.72 -6.62 -1.04
C LEU A 206 -16.64 -5.46 -1.45
N ALA A 207 -17.36 -4.86 -0.49
CA ALA A 207 -18.18 -3.67 -0.71
C ALA A 207 -17.33 -2.44 -1.05
N ALA A 208 -16.19 -2.26 -0.38
CA ALA A 208 -15.25 -1.17 -0.64
C ALA A 208 -14.60 -1.29 -2.01
N HIS A 209 -14.31 -2.50 -2.49
CA HIS A 209 -13.85 -2.75 -3.85
C HIS A 209 -14.87 -2.22 -4.87
N TRP A 210 -16.16 -2.53 -4.70
CA TRP A 210 -17.22 -1.95 -5.53
C TRP A 210 -17.32 -0.44 -5.41
N SER A 211 -17.49 0.06 -4.18
CA SER A 211 -17.66 1.49 -3.93
C SER A 211 -16.52 2.30 -4.54
N SER A 212 -15.28 1.86 -4.37
CA SER A 212 -14.09 2.63 -4.77
C SER A 212 -13.85 2.64 -6.28
N HIS A 213 -14.37 1.66 -7.01
CA HIS A 213 -14.15 1.51 -8.45
C HIS A 213 -15.34 1.97 -9.31
N ILE A 214 -16.59 1.75 -8.88
CA ILE A 214 -17.76 2.20 -9.65
C ILE A 214 -17.90 3.71 -9.56
N GLN A 215 -17.96 4.35 -10.73
CA GLN A 215 -18.16 5.81 -10.86
C GLN A 215 -19.57 6.16 -11.32
N ASP A 216 -20.19 5.31 -12.15
CA ASP A 216 -21.55 5.48 -12.65
C ASP A 216 -22.34 4.16 -12.53
N TRP A 217 -23.43 4.19 -11.77
CA TRP A 217 -24.31 3.04 -11.53
C TRP A 217 -25.39 2.83 -12.61
N GLY A 218 -25.59 3.79 -13.51
CA GLY A 218 -26.56 3.65 -14.59
C GLY A 218 -26.06 2.65 -15.64
N PHE A 219 -24.91 2.93 -16.24
CA PHE A 219 -24.35 2.12 -17.33
C PHE A 219 -23.04 1.40 -16.98
N MET A 220 -22.68 1.38 -15.70
CA MET A 220 -21.54 0.66 -15.13
C MET A 220 -20.18 1.20 -15.59
N ASN A 221 -20.00 2.53 -15.62
CA ASN A 221 -18.67 3.11 -15.81
C ASN A 221 -17.85 2.93 -14.52
N PHE A 222 -16.62 2.43 -14.64
CA PHE A 222 -15.73 2.20 -13.50
C PHE A 222 -14.29 2.63 -13.81
N THR A 223 -13.51 2.87 -12.77
CA THR A 223 -12.07 3.07 -12.85
C THR A 223 -11.35 1.79 -12.42
N ARG A 224 -10.25 1.45 -13.09
CA ARG A 224 -9.37 0.37 -12.65
C ARG A 224 -8.58 0.70 -11.38
N HIS A 225 -8.45 1.98 -11.03
CA HIS A 225 -7.78 2.43 -9.81
C HIS A 225 -8.83 2.98 -8.83
N GLY A 226 -9.13 2.23 -7.77
CA GLY A 226 -10.05 2.62 -6.70
C GLY A 226 -9.37 3.43 -5.61
N SER A 227 -10.08 4.41 -5.05
CA SER A 227 -9.52 5.27 -3.99
C SER A 227 -9.58 4.61 -2.61
N TYR A 228 -8.44 4.59 -1.89
CA TYR A 228 -8.36 4.16 -0.48
C TYR A 228 -9.04 5.10 0.51
N VAL A 229 -9.41 6.31 0.08
CA VAL A 229 -10.01 7.34 0.95
C VAL A 229 -11.48 7.61 0.63
N LYS A 230 -12.06 6.95 -0.39
CA LYS A 230 -13.49 7.08 -0.68
C LYS A 230 -14.30 6.44 0.45
N GLU A 231 -15.14 7.22 1.11
CA GLU A 231 -16.01 6.74 2.18
C GLU A 231 -16.97 5.66 1.67
N LEU A 232 -17.11 4.57 2.44
CA LEU A 232 -18.04 3.49 2.15
C LEU A 232 -19.34 3.74 2.92
N ASN A 233 -20.43 4.00 2.19
CA ASN A 233 -21.79 3.98 2.73
C ASN A 233 -22.48 2.67 2.31
N GLU A 234 -22.49 1.69 3.23
CA GLU A 234 -23.07 0.36 2.97
C GLU A 234 -24.60 0.40 2.79
N ASP A 235 -25.28 1.40 3.38
CA ASP A 235 -26.74 1.55 3.30
C ASP A 235 -27.20 2.00 1.92
N THR A 236 -26.39 2.81 1.23
CA THR A 236 -26.74 3.31 -0.11
C THR A 236 -26.09 2.51 -1.24
N LEU A 237 -24.97 1.83 -0.99
CA LEU A 237 -24.11 1.24 -2.03
C LEU A 237 -24.86 0.36 -3.03
N TRP A 238 -25.82 -0.45 -2.57
CA TRP A 238 -26.53 -1.39 -3.44
C TRP A 238 -27.93 -0.91 -3.85
N ASN A 239 -28.34 0.27 -3.37
CA ASN A 239 -29.68 0.83 -3.50
C ASN A 239 -29.76 1.95 -4.55
N HIS A 240 -28.81 1.98 -5.49
CA HIS A 240 -28.87 2.93 -6.60
C HIS A 240 -30.08 2.67 -7.52
N PRO A 241 -30.65 3.71 -8.16
CA PRO A 241 -31.72 3.54 -9.13
C PRO A 241 -31.33 2.61 -10.28
N ILE A 242 -32.22 1.68 -10.61
CA ILE A 242 -32.02 0.75 -11.73
C ILE A 242 -32.43 1.45 -13.03
N THR A 243 -31.45 1.68 -13.91
CA THR A 243 -31.72 2.24 -15.25
C THR A 243 -31.92 1.15 -16.30
N LYS A 244 -32.34 1.52 -17.52
CA LYS A 244 -32.34 0.60 -18.67
C LYS A 244 -30.92 0.10 -18.95
N PRO A 245 -30.72 -1.18 -19.32
CA PRO A 245 -29.42 -1.68 -19.74
C PRO A 245 -28.89 -0.86 -20.92
N VAL A 246 -27.61 -0.52 -20.87
CA VAL A 246 -26.89 0.03 -22.03
C VAL A 246 -26.26 -1.14 -22.76
N ILE A 247 -26.34 -1.14 -24.09
CA ILE A 247 -25.75 -2.14 -24.98
C ILE A 247 -24.81 -1.40 -25.95
N GLY A 248 -23.65 -1.99 -26.23
CA GLY A 248 -22.62 -1.37 -27.07
C GLY A 248 -21.62 -0.53 -26.28
N ILE A 249 -20.75 0.16 -27.02
CA ILE A 249 -19.64 0.96 -26.47
C ILE A 249 -20.07 2.41 -26.33
N VAL A 250 -19.92 2.99 -25.15
CA VAL A 250 -20.31 4.38 -24.85
C VAL A 250 -19.14 5.13 -24.23
N LYS A 251 -18.95 6.41 -24.53
CA LYS A 251 -17.79 7.16 -24.02
C LYS A 251 -17.72 7.16 -22.47
N GLY A 252 -16.57 6.75 -21.92
CA GLY A 252 -16.30 6.72 -20.48
C GLY A 252 -14.82 6.44 -20.16
N ASN A 253 -14.56 5.73 -19.06
CA ASN A 253 -13.20 5.42 -18.59
C ASN A 253 -12.57 4.21 -19.31
N LEU A 254 -11.40 3.78 -18.83
CA LEU A 254 -10.77 2.53 -19.22
C LEU A 254 -11.37 1.36 -18.43
N THR A 255 -12.52 0.84 -18.87
CA THR A 255 -13.21 -0.29 -18.25
C THR A 255 -12.69 -1.64 -18.73
N PHE A 256 -11.38 -1.89 -18.61
CA PHE A 256 -10.77 -3.16 -19.01
C PHE A 256 -11.46 -4.34 -18.32
N PHE A 257 -11.77 -5.38 -19.09
CA PHE A 257 -12.35 -6.60 -18.53
C PHE A 257 -11.44 -7.23 -17.47
N ASP A 258 -10.11 -7.13 -17.57
CA ASP A 258 -9.18 -7.67 -16.57
C ASP A 258 -9.48 -7.13 -15.16
N SER A 259 -9.69 -5.82 -15.01
CA SER A 259 -10.10 -5.22 -13.73
C SER A 259 -11.59 -5.37 -13.45
N GLY A 260 -12.43 -5.27 -14.48
CA GLY A 260 -13.88 -5.46 -14.36
C GLY A 260 -14.23 -6.84 -13.83
N SER A 261 -13.46 -7.86 -14.22
CA SER A 261 -13.65 -9.25 -13.78
C SER A 261 -13.41 -9.43 -12.28
N ASP A 262 -12.44 -8.74 -11.66
CA ASP A 262 -12.25 -8.75 -10.20
C ASP A 262 -13.40 -8.06 -9.47
N ILE A 263 -13.93 -6.95 -10.02
CA ILE A 263 -15.10 -6.26 -9.48
C ILE A 263 -16.33 -7.19 -9.54
N ILE A 264 -16.59 -7.81 -10.71
CA ILE A 264 -17.67 -8.79 -10.88
C ILE A 264 -17.51 -9.96 -9.90
N TYR A 265 -16.30 -10.52 -9.80
CA TYR A 265 -15.99 -11.62 -8.89
C TYR A 265 -16.24 -11.25 -7.43
N ALA A 266 -15.79 -10.06 -6.99
CA ALA A 266 -16.02 -9.56 -5.64
C ALA A 266 -17.53 -9.40 -5.32
N GLY A 267 -18.32 -8.89 -6.26
CA GLY A 267 -19.76 -8.68 -6.07
C GLY A 267 -20.54 -9.98 -6.05
N ALA A 268 -20.19 -10.93 -6.93
CA ALA A 268 -20.80 -12.26 -6.98
C ALA A 268 -20.45 -13.08 -5.73
N GLN A 269 -19.19 -13.09 -5.30
CA GLN A 269 -18.76 -13.76 -4.06
C GLN A 269 -19.42 -13.14 -2.84
N LEU A 270 -19.49 -11.80 -2.75
CA LEU A 270 -20.21 -11.13 -1.67
C LEU A 270 -21.68 -11.54 -1.63
N GLY A 271 -22.36 -11.52 -2.78
CA GLY A 271 -23.76 -11.92 -2.87
C GLY A 271 -23.98 -13.38 -2.45
N SER A 272 -23.09 -14.29 -2.86
CA SER A 272 -23.13 -15.71 -2.49
C SER A 272 -22.89 -15.91 -0.98
N LEU A 273 -21.76 -15.43 -0.45
CA LEU A 273 -21.33 -15.62 0.93
C LEU A 273 -22.28 -14.97 1.95
N SER A 274 -22.80 -13.78 1.63
CA SER A 274 -23.77 -13.06 2.49
C SER A 274 -25.23 -13.43 2.23
N LYS A 275 -25.51 -14.29 1.23
CA LYS A 275 -26.86 -14.61 0.75
C LYS A 275 -27.68 -13.35 0.37
N ASN A 276 -27.01 -12.32 -0.15
CA ASN A 276 -27.62 -11.06 -0.54
C ASN A 276 -27.72 -10.95 -2.07
N LYS A 277 -28.95 -10.78 -2.57
CA LYS A 277 -29.22 -10.69 -4.02
C LYS A 277 -28.79 -9.37 -4.65
N LYS A 278 -28.63 -8.28 -3.88
CA LYS A 278 -28.32 -6.96 -4.44
C LYS A 278 -26.89 -6.87 -5.01
N PRO A 279 -25.81 -7.25 -4.30
CA PRO A 279 -24.47 -7.30 -4.90
C PRO A 279 -24.42 -8.22 -6.13
N LEU A 280 -25.14 -9.35 -6.07
CA LEU A 280 -25.20 -10.29 -7.19
C LEU A 280 -25.87 -9.69 -8.43
N PHE A 281 -26.97 -8.95 -8.26
CA PHE A 281 -27.63 -8.23 -9.34
C PHE A 281 -26.66 -7.27 -10.04
N TRP A 282 -25.92 -6.47 -9.27
CA TRP A 282 -24.98 -5.50 -9.81
C TRP A 282 -23.77 -6.16 -10.48
N ALA A 283 -23.23 -7.24 -9.91
CA ALA A 283 -22.19 -8.05 -10.54
C ALA A 283 -22.63 -8.60 -11.90
N LYS A 284 -23.85 -9.16 -11.96
CA LYS A 284 -24.44 -9.65 -13.21
C LYS A 284 -24.63 -8.51 -14.22
N ARG A 285 -25.07 -7.34 -13.77
CA ARG A 285 -25.27 -6.16 -14.62
C ARG A 285 -23.96 -5.61 -15.19
N LEU A 286 -22.88 -5.61 -14.41
CA LEU A 286 -21.56 -5.23 -14.91
C LEU A 286 -21.03 -6.25 -15.92
N TYR A 287 -21.17 -7.55 -15.64
CA TYR A 287 -20.80 -8.60 -16.59
C TYR A 287 -21.59 -8.51 -17.91
N ALA A 288 -22.88 -8.18 -17.83
CA ALA A 288 -23.74 -7.97 -18.99
C ALA A 288 -23.27 -6.85 -19.92
N ARG A 289 -22.56 -5.83 -19.42
CA ARG A 289 -21.99 -4.78 -20.30
C ARG A 289 -20.97 -5.32 -21.29
N TYR A 290 -20.22 -6.36 -20.92
CA TYR A 290 -19.32 -7.04 -21.84
C TYR A 290 -20.08 -8.03 -22.71
N SER A 291 -20.93 -8.86 -22.09
CA SER A 291 -21.59 -9.95 -22.80
C SER A 291 -22.63 -9.48 -23.81
N ASP A 292 -23.49 -8.53 -23.43
CA ASP A 292 -24.55 -8.03 -24.31
C ASP A 292 -24.01 -7.06 -25.37
N SER A 293 -22.80 -6.52 -25.16
CA SER A 293 -22.12 -5.65 -26.14
C SER A 293 -21.20 -6.43 -27.09
N ALA A 294 -21.28 -7.76 -27.11
CA ALA A 294 -20.58 -8.57 -28.10
C ALA A 294 -21.00 -8.19 -29.53
N HIS A 295 -20.07 -8.31 -30.47
CA HIS A 295 -20.32 -7.88 -31.84
C HIS A 295 -21.44 -8.73 -32.47
N PRO A 296 -22.47 -8.12 -33.07
CA PRO A 296 -23.72 -8.82 -33.43
C PRO A 296 -23.53 -9.93 -34.48
N LYS A 297 -22.49 -9.86 -35.32
CA LYS A 297 -22.23 -10.88 -36.36
C LYS A 297 -21.33 -12.01 -35.88
N THR A 298 -20.34 -11.70 -35.06
CA THR A 298 -19.28 -12.65 -34.67
C THR A 298 -19.50 -13.22 -33.28
N GLY A 299 -20.28 -12.53 -32.43
CA GLY A 299 -20.47 -12.88 -31.02
C GLY A 299 -19.22 -12.67 -30.17
N LEU A 300 -18.17 -12.03 -30.70
CA LEU A 300 -16.95 -11.75 -29.94
C LEU A 300 -17.17 -10.56 -28.99
N PRO A 301 -16.84 -10.69 -27.70
CA PRO A 301 -17.04 -9.63 -26.72
C PRO A 301 -15.96 -8.55 -26.80
N PRO A 302 -16.27 -7.30 -26.41
CA PRO A 302 -15.29 -6.23 -26.32
C PRO A 302 -14.36 -6.40 -25.12
N TRP A 303 -13.14 -5.86 -25.21
CA TRP A 303 -12.21 -5.80 -24.08
C TRP A 303 -12.61 -4.74 -23.03
N HIS A 304 -13.26 -3.67 -23.46
CA HIS A 304 -13.86 -2.65 -22.59
C HIS A 304 -15.16 -2.11 -23.18
N HIS A 305 -16.11 -1.75 -22.33
CA HIS A 305 -17.42 -1.23 -22.76
C HIS A 305 -17.52 0.30 -22.76
N THR A 306 -16.43 1.03 -22.46
CA THR A 306 -16.49 2.50 -22.40
C THR A 306 -15.36 3.33 -23.04
N SER A 307 -14.17 2.77 -23.28
CA SER A 307 -13.12 3.53 -24.00
C SER A 307 -13.35 3.49 -25.52
N LEU A 308 -13.22 4.67 -26.14
CA LEU A 308 -13.26 4.88 -27.60
C LEU A 308 -11.85 5.23 -28.14
N ARG A 309 -10.79 4.82 -27.43
CA ARG A 309 -9.42 5.04 -27.88
C ARG A 309 -9.11 4.17 -29.08
N GLU A 310 -8.27 4.71 -29.95
CA GLU A 310 -7.74 4.02 -31.11
C GLU A 310 -6.21 4.04 -31.05
N PHE A 311 -5.59 2.92 -31.43
CA PHE A 311 -4.17 2.83 -31.73
C PHE A 311 -3.93 2.81 -33.24
N GLY A 312 -2.67 2.89 -33.64
CA GLY A 312 -2.27 2.86 -35.05
C GLY A 312 -2.27 4.25 -35.68
N SER A 313 -2.13 4.27 -37.00
CA SER A 313 -2.18 5.52 -37.78
C SER A 313 -3.64 5.90 -38.09
N ALA A 314 -3.87 7.14 -38.50
CA ALA A 314 -5.20 7.59 -38.93
C ALA A 314 -5.78 6.76 -40.09
N ASN A 315 -4.91 6.14 -40.90
CA ASN A 315 -5.30 5.30 -42.03
C ASN A 315 -5.53 3.84 -41.63
N GLU A 316 -5.10 3.44 -40.43
CA GLU A 316 -5.22 2.09 -39.90
C GLU A 316 -5.63 2.10 -38.42
N PRO A 317 -6.79 2.70 -38.08
CA PRO A 317 -7.22 2.76 -36.70
C PRO A 317 -7.50 1.35 -36.14
N VAL A 318 -7.11 1.17 -34.89
CA VAL A 318 -7.29 -0.05 -34.12
C VAL A 318 -8.06 0.33 -32.86
N PRO A 319 -9.40 0.19 -32.83
CA PRO A 319 -10.17 0.51 -31.64
C PRO A 319 -9.76 -0.39 -30.48
N GLU A 320 -9.32 0.21 -29.37
CA GLU A 320 -8.83 -0.51 -28.18
C GLU A 320 -9.89 -1.48 -27.66
N TYR A 321 -11.19 -1.13 -27.75
CA TYR A 321 -12.28 -1.94 -27.21
C TYR A 321 -12.47 -3.24 -27.98
N ALA A 322 -12.11 -3.23 -29.26
CA ALA A 322 -12.33 -4.34 -30.17
C ALA A 322 -11.17 -5.35 -30.15
N LEU A 323 -10.05 -5.03 -29.51
CA LEU A 323 -8.85 -5.85 -29.57
C LEU A 323 -9.02 -7.21 -28.90
N ILE A 324 -8.67 -8.26 -29.64
CA ILE A 324 -8.51 -9.63 -29.15
C ILE A 324 -7.05 -10.02 -29.39
N THR A 325 -6.22 -9.71 -28.40
CA THR A 325 -4.77 -9.91 -28.32
C THR A 325 -4.40 -10.68 -27.03
N ARG A 326 -3.12 -10.98 -26.77
CA ARG A 326 -2.76 -12.00 -25.76
C ARG A 326 -3.11 -11.70 -24.31
N GLY A 327 -2.89 -10.53 -23.70
CA GLY A 327 -3.01 -9.16 -24.15
C GLY A 327 -4.35 -8.64 -23.63
N SER A 328 -5.35 -8.67 -24.51
CA SER A 328 -6.70 -8.14 -24.28
C SER A 328 -7.81 -9.21 -24.32
N ALA A 329 -7.50 -10.47 -24.58
CA ALA A 329 -8.45 -11.58 -24.60
C ALA A 329 -8.80 -12.11 -23.19
N GLY A 330 -9.08 -11.22 -22.23
CA GLY A 330 -9.30 -11.58 -20.83
C GLY A 330 -10.44 -12.59 -20.58
N LEU A 331 -11.49 -12.55 -21.41
CA LEU A 331 -12.62 -13.51 -21.38
C LEU A 331 -12.25 -14.91 -21.92
N LEU A 332 -11.21 -15.02 -22.74
CA LEU A 332 -10.70 -16.30 -23.24
C LEU A 332 -9.71 -16.96 -22.27
N GLY A 333 -9.13 -16.19 -21.35
CA GLY A 333 -8.14 -16.66 -20.36
C GLY A 333 -8.66 -16.59 -18.92
N ASN A 334 -7.81 -16.08 -18.02
CA ASN A 334 -8.05 -16.02 -16.57
C ASN A 334 -9.45 -15.49 -16.17
N GLY A 335 -9.90 -14.39 -16.77
CA GLY A 335 -11.20 -13.81 -16.43
C GLY A 335 -12.37 -14.66 -16.89
N GLY A 336 -12.24 -15.35 -18.01
CA GLY A 336 -13.19 -16.38 -18.43
C GLY A 336 -13.31 -17.52 -17.43
N VAL A 337 -12.17 -18.00 -16.90
CA VAL A 337 -12.14 -19.02 -15.84
C VAL A 337 -12.89 -18.53 -14.60
N ALA A 338 -12.63 -17.30 -14.15
CA ALA A 338 -13.34 -16.70 -13.01
C ALA A 338 -14.85 -16.61 -13.24
N MET A 339 -15.31 -16.19 -14.43
CA MET A 339 -16.75 -16.12 -14.74
C MET A 339 -17.41 -17.50 -14.77
N LEU A 340 -16.71 -18.51 -15.31
CA LEU A 340 -17.18 -19.90 -15.29
C LEU A 340 -17.28 -20.45 -13.86
N ARG A 341 -16.33 -20.11 -12.97
CA ARG A 341 -16.37 -20.47 -11.55
C ARG A 341 -17.50 -19.77 -10.80
N ILE A 342 -17.73 -18.49 -11.04
CA ILE A 342 -18.93 -17.79 -10.52
C ILE A 342 -20.21 -18.52 -10.97
N GLY A 343 -20.24 -18.93 -12.25
CA GLY A 343 -21.35 -19.72 -12.79
C GLY A 343 -21.57 -21.04 -12.04
N GLU A 344 -20.52 -21.72 -11.59
CA GLU A 344 -20.61 -22.92 -10.73
C GLU A 344 -21.06 -22.58 -9.30
N ASP A 345 -20.37 -21.65 -8.65
CA ASP A 345 -20.54 -21.31 -7.24
C ASP A 345 -21.96 -20.80 -6.94
N LEU A 346 -22.60 -20.11 -7.89
CA LEU A 346 -23.94 -19.54 -7.73
C LEU A 346 -25.08 -20.55 -8.03
N GLY A 347 -24.77 -21.77 -8.47
CA GLY A 347 -25.80 -22.76 -8.80
C GLY A 347 -26.81 -22.24 -9.83
N LYS A 348 -28.10 -22.21 -9.50
CA LYS A 348 -29.16 -21.74 -10.43
C LYS A 348 -28.98 -20.26 -10.81
N ASP A 349 -28.57 -19.41 -9.87
CA ASP A 349 -28.39 -17.97 -10.12
C ASP A 349 -27.18 -17.68 -11.03
N GLY A 350 -26.30 -18.67 -11.22
CA GLY A 350 -25.14 -18.61 -12.12
C GLY A 350 -25.45 -18.84 -13.60
N GLN A 351 -26.70 -19.14 -13.98
CA GLN A 351 -27.04 -19.55 -15.35
C GLN A 351 -26.61 -18.56 -16.43
N TYR A 352 -26.83 -17.27 -16.22
CA TYR A 352 -26.41 -16.23 -17.18
C TYR A 352 -24.90 -16.24 -17.43
N TYR A 353 -24.08 -16.45 -16.40
CA TYR A 353 -22.62 -16.53 -16.56
C TYR A 353 -22.23 -17.71 -17.45
N ARG A 354 -22.86 -18.88 -17.24
CA ARG A 354 -22.60 -20.10 -18.02
C ARG A 354 -23.01 -19.94 -19.48
N ASP A 355 -24.21 -19.43 -19.72
CA ASP A 355 -24.78 -19.26 -21.06
C ASP A 355 -24.00 -18.22 -21.87
N SER A 356 -23.64 -17.08 -21.25
CA SER A 356 -22.81 -16.06 -21.91
C SER A 356 -21.41 -16.60 -22.22
N MET A 357 -20.76 -17.31 -21.28
CA MET A 357 -19.43 -17.89 -21.54
C MET A 357 -19.46 -18.96 -22.62
N LEU A 358 -20.52 -19.79 -22.68
CA LEU A 358 -20.71 -20.74 -23.77
C LEU A 358 -20.77 -20.02 -25.12
N SER A 359 -21.55 -18.94 -25.21
CA SER A 359 -21.65 -18.13 -26.43
C SER A 359 -20.29 -17.54 -26.84
N HIS A 360 -19.60 -16.89 -25.90
CA HIS A 360 -18.30 -16.26 -26.16
C HIS A 360 -17.22 -17.26 -26.58
N LEU A 361 -17.12 -18.41 -25.91
CA LEU A 361 -16.13 -19.43 -26.25
C LEU A 361 -16.41 -20.10 -27.61
N LYS A 362 -17.68 -20.22 -28.02
CA LYS A 362 -18.05 -20.64 -29.38
C LYS A 362 -17.65 -19.60 -30.42
N ALA A 363 -17.81 -18.31 -30.12
CA ALA A 363 -17.34 -17.23 -30.98
C ALA A 363 -15.80 -17.25 -31.14
N TYR A 364 -15.06 -17.35 -30.03
CA TYR A 364 -13.59 -17.48 -30.08
C TYR A 364 -13.14 -18.72 -30.85
N ALA A 365 -13.79 -19.87 -30.64
CA ALA A 365 -13.49 -21.11 -31.36
C ALA A 365 -13.67 -20.96 -32.88
N LYS A 366 -14.72 -20.25 -33.30
CA LYS A 366 -15.06 -20.06 -34.71
C LYS A 366 -14.17 -19.04 -35.41
N TYR A 367 -13.90 -17.91 -34.76
CA TYR A 367 -13.26 -16.76 -35.42
C TYR A 367 -11.77 -16.63 -35.08
N ALA A 368 -11.38 -16.88 -33.83
CA ALA A 368 -10.02 -16.64 -33.35
C ALA A 368 -9.10 -17.86 -33.45
N TYR A 369 -9.63 -19.06 -33.24
CA TYR A 369 -8.81 -20.28 -33.16
C TYR A 369 -8.57 -20.95 -34.52
N ILE A 370 -7.34 -21.41 -34.75
CA ILE A 370 -6.89 -22.15 -35.92
C ILE A 370 -6.58 -23.60 -35.48
N PRO A 371 -7.53 -24.55 -35.62
CA PRO A 371 -7.38 -25.88 -35.05
C PRO A 371 -6.19 -26.68 -35.57
N LYS A 372 -5.85 -26.55 -36.86
CA LYS A 372 -4.76 -27.30 -37.50
C LYS A 372 -3.38 -26.90 -36.99
N GLU A 373 -3.21 -25.63 -36.64
CA GLU A 373 -1.94 -25.06 -36.20
C GLU A 373 -1.86 -24.94 -34.67
N ASN A 374 -3.01 -25.10 -33.98
CA ASN A 374 -3.16 -24.82 -32.56
C ASN A 374 -2.72 -23.39 -32.19
N LEU A 375 -3.20 -22.42 -32.96
CA LEU A 375 -2.89 -20.99 -32.79
C LEU A 375 -4.18 -20.16 -32.69
N LEU A 376 -4.09 -19.03 -32.00
CA LEU A 376 -5.11 -18.00 -31.87
C LEU A 376 -4.64 -16.74 -32.60
N LYS A 377 -5.51 -16.22 -33.47
CA LYS A 377 -5.28 -15.01 -34.24
C LYS A 377 -5.36 -13.75 -33.36
N ASN A 378 -4.62 -12.72 -33.77
CA ASN A 378 -4.86 -11.35 -33.33
C ASN A 378 -6.00 -10.75 -34.15
N LEU A 379 -7.13 -10.47 -33.49
CA LEU A 379 -8.34 -10.00 -34.18
C LEU A 379 -8.86 -8.68 -33.62
N LEU A 380 -9.70 -8.02 -34.42
CA LEU A 380 -10.75 -7.16 -33.90
C LEU A 380 -12.03 -7.97 -33.66
N MET A 381 -12.89 -7.53 -32.74
CA MET A 381 -14.13 -8.22 -32.38
C MET A 381 -15.11 -8.36 -33.56
N ASP A 382 -14.96 -7.56 -34.63
CA ASP A 382 -15.75 -7.70 -35.85
C ASP A 382 -15.29 -8.87 -36.76
N GLY A 383 -14.18 -9.52 -36.42
CA GLY A 383 -13.56 -10.63 -37.17
C GLY A 383 -12.38 -10.23 -38.04
N THR A 384 -11.98 -8.96 -38.06
CA THR A 384 -10.82 -8.49 -38.83
C THR A 384 -9.52 -9.12 -38.34
N ASP A 385 -8.82 -9.81 -39.23
CA ASP A 385 -7.51 -10.43 -38.97
C ASP A 385 -6.39 -9.38 -39.08
N LEU A 386 -5.74 -9.06 -37.95
CA LEU A 386 -4.77 -7.97 -37.89
C LEU A 386 -3.48 -8.29 -38.64
N ALA A 387 -3.09 -9.56 -38.72
CA ALA A 387 -1.90 -9.98 -39.46
C ALA A 387 -2.14 -9.85 -40.98
N GLU A 388 -3.30 -10.28 -41.47
CA GLU A 388 -3.66 -10.13 -42.89
C GLU A 388 -3.89 -8.66 -43.26
N ARG A 389 -4.50 -7.87 -42.37
CA ARG A 389 -4.66 -6.43 -42.58
C ARG A 389 -3.31 -5.72 -42.71
N GLU A 390 -2.36 -6.00 -41.80
CA GLU A 390 -1.01 -5.44 -41.89
C GLU A 390 -0.32 -5.88 -43.18
N LYS A 391 -0.39 -7.16 -43.54
CA LYS A 391 0.20 -7.69 -44.78
C LYS A 391 -0.33 -6.98 -46.01
N GLN A 392 -1.63 -6.76 -46.11
CA GLN A 392 -2.26 -6.04 -47.23
C GLN A 392 -1.83 -4.57 -47.28
N ASN A 393 -1.70 -3.90 -46.13
CA ASN A 393 -1.31 -2.49 -46.08
C ASN A 393 0.18 -2.31 -46.40
N LYS A 394 1.04 -3.16 -45.86
CA LYS A 394 2.48 -3.16 -46.11
C LYS A 394 2.83 -3.53 -47.56
N ALA A 395 2.05 -4.42 -48.18
CA ALA A 395 2.14 -4.68 -49.62
C ALA A 395 1.87 -3.44 -50.49
N LYS A 396 1.00 -2.51 -50.03
CA LYS A 396 0.72 -1.25 -50.74
C LYS A 396 1.84 -0.21 -50.55
N SER A 397 2.53 -0.21 -49.41
CA SER A 397 3.61 0.74 -49.11
C SER A 397 5.01 0.23 -49.50
N GLY A 398 5.15 -1.03 -49.91
CA GLY A 398 6.43 -1.65 -50.25
C GLY A 398 7.29 -2.02 -49.04
N GLU A 399 6.73 -1.97 -47.83
CA GLU A 399 7.41 -2.35 -46.60
C GLU A 399 7.13 -3.82 -46.24
N PRO A 400 8.03 -4.52 -45.52
CA PRO A 400 7.75 -5.85 -45.01
C PRO A 400 6.78 -5.79 -43.80
N PRO A 401 5.91 -6.81 -43.60
CA PRO A 401 5.07 -6.93 -42.40
C PRO A 401 5.91 -7.07 -41.12
N SER A 402 5.46 -6.48 -40.02
CA SER A 402 6.13 -6.62 -38.73
C SER A 402 5.74 -7.93 -38.02
N ALA A 403 6.46 -8.28 -36.95
CA ALA A 403 6.11 -9.42 -36.10
C ALA A 403 5.01 -9.09 -35.07
N ALA A 404 4.37 -7.91 -35.12
CA ALA A 404 3.49 -7.43 -34.06
C ALA A 404 2.21 -8.25 -33.88
N TRP A 405 1.68 -8.83 -34.97
CA TRP A 405 0.40 -9.55 -34.97
C TRP A 405 0.52 -11.07 -35.11
N GLN A 406 1.70 -11.63 -34.80
CA GLN A 406 1.91 -13.08 -34.85
C GLN A 406 0.89 -13.83 -33.98
N PRO A 407 0.22 -14.87 -34.50
CA PRO A 407 -0.67 -15.72 -33.71
C PRO A 407 0.05 -16.34 -32.51
N TRP A 408 -0.69 -16.70 -31.45
CA TRP A 408 -0.11 -17.36 -30.27
C TRP A 408 -0.78 -18.71 -29.98
N SER A 409 -0.09 -19.58 -29.25
CA SER A 409 -0.67 -20.85 -28.80
C SER A 409 -1.61 -20.66 -27.61
N PRO A 410 -2.76 -21.38 -27.56
CA PRO A 410 -3.61 -21.44 -26.36
C PRO A 410 -2.82 -21.90 -25.14
N ASP A 411 -2.88 -21.13 -24.07
CA ASP A 411 -2.22 -21.47 -22.81
C ASP A 411 -3.14 -22.33 -21.92
N PRO A 412 -2.65 -22.89 -20.80
CA PRO A 412 -3.47 -23.70 -19.90
C PRO A 412 -4.74 -23.00 -19.39
N ASN A 413 -4.73 -21.66 -19.24
CA ASN A 413 -5.92 -20.91 -18.81
C ASN A 413 -6.98 -20.84 -19.91
N THR A 414 -6.59 -20.77 -21.19
CA THR A 414 -7.53 -20.96 -22.30
C THR A 414 -8.11 -22.37 -22.28
N ILE A 415 -7.26 -23.39 -22.13
CA ILE A 415 -7.70 -24.80 -22.20
C ILE A 415 -8.67 -25.15 -21.06
N ILE A 416 -8.38 -24.72 -19.82
CA ILE A 416 -9.28 -24.95 -18.68
C ILE A 416 -10.61 -24.21 -18.83
N ALA A 417 -10.65 -23.03 -19.45
CA ALA A 417 -11.91 -22.33 -19.73
C ALA A 417 -12.84 -23.19 -20.62
N TYR A 418 -12.30 -23.79 -21.69
CA TYR A 418 -13.06 -24.74 -22.53
C TYR A 418 -13.46 -26.01 -21.76
N ALA A 419 -12.57 -26.55 -20.91
CA ALA A 419 -12.86 -27.75 -20.13
C ALA A 419 -14.01 -27.53 -19.11
N ILE A 420 -13.97 -26.41 -18.37
CA ILE A 420 -15.04 -26.04 -17.43
C ILE A 420 -16.34 -25.77 -18.21
N CYS A 421 -16.27 -25.02 -19.32
CA CYS A 421 -17.44 -24.74 -20.15
C CYS A 421 -18.10 -26.03 -20.67
N TYR A 422 -17.30 -27.00 -21.12
CA TYR A 422 -17.80 -28.31 -21.53
C TYR A 422 -18.44 -29.06 -20.36
N LYS A 423 -17.80 -29.07 -19.18
CA LYS A 423 -18.36 -29.72 -17.98
C LYS A 423 -19.76 -29.19 -17.68
N GLN A 424 -19.95 -27.88 -17.80
CA GLN A 424 -21.19 -27.17 -17.50
C GLN A 424 -22.28 -27.33 -18.56
N ASN A 425 -21.91 -27.42 -19.85
CA ASN A 425 -22.88 -27.31 -20.96
C ASN A 425 -22.96 -28.52 -21.89
N LYS A 426 -21.95 -29.39 -21.91
CA LYS A 426 -21.84 -30.56 -22.82
C LYS A 426 -21.93 -30.22 -24.31
N ASP A 427 -21.52 -29.02 -24.72
CA ASP A 427 -21.59 -28.55 -26.11
C ASP A 427 -20.49 -29.19 -26.99
N ASN A 428 -20.88 -29.64 -28.20
CA ASN A 428 -19.99 -30.33 -29.13
C ASN A 428 -18.93 -29.41 -29.77
N THR A 429 -19.24 -28.15 -30.03
CA THR A 429 -18.26 -27.18 -30.57
C THR A 429 -17.15 -26.93 -29.55
N ILE A 430 -17.53 -26.77 -28.28
CA ILE A 430 -16.57 -26.65 -27.17
C ILE A 430 -15.71 -27.92 -27.08
N TRP A 431 -16.30 -29.11 -27.19
CA TRP A 431 -15.56 -30.38 -27.16
C TRP A 431 -14.53 -30.50 -28.28
N GLU A 432 -14.91 -30.24 -29.52
CA GLU A 432 -14.00 -30.35 -30.67
C GLU A 432 -12.87 -29.31 -30.63
N THR A 433 -13.16 -28.11 -30.10
CA THR A 433 -12.15 -27.09 -29.84
C THR A 433 -11.16 -27.55 -28.78
N LEU A 434 -11.66 -28.07 -27.65
CA LEU A 434 -10.85 -28.61 -26.57
C LEU A 434 -9.99 -29.80 -27.05
N LYS A 435 -10.56 -30.70 -27.85
CA LYS A 435 -9.84 -31.82 -28.47
C LYS A 435 -8.66 -31.33 -29.31
N SER A 436 -8.87 -30.30 -30.12
CA SER A 436 -7.82 -29.70 -30.94
C SER A 436 -6.73 -29.05 -30.09
N MET A 437 -7.10 -28.34 -29.02
CA MET A 437 -6.15 -27.71 -28.10
C MET A 437 -5.31 -28.75 -27.34
N ILE A 438 -5.93 -29.84 -26.86
CA ILE A 438 -5.23 -30.93 -26.16
C ILE A 438 -4.26 -31.65 -27.12
N ARG A 439 -4.70 -31.96 -28.34
CA ARG A 439 -3.83 -32.55 -29.38
C ARG A 439 -2.65 -31.63 -29.73
N GLY A 440 -2.92 -30.35 -29.94
CA GLY A 440 -1.90 -29.34 -30.27
C GLY A 440 -0.91 -29.06 -29.14
N ASN A 441 -1.23 -29.44 -27.90
CA ASN A 441 -0.31 -29.45 -26.76
C ASN A 441 0.42 -30.80 -26.59
N GLY A 442 0.33 -31.71 -27.56
CA GLY A 442 1.05 -32.99 -27.55
C GLY A 442 0.51 -34.01 -26.55
N LEU A 443 -0.71 -33.83 -26.04
CA LEU A 443 -1.33 -34.65 -24.99
C LEU A 443 -2.15 -35.84 -25.54
N GLY A 444 -2.22 -35.99 -26.86
CA GLY A 444 -3.01 -37.02 -27.54
C GLY A 444 -4.47 -36.60 -27.72
N ASP A 445 -5.35 -37.58 -27.84
CA ASP A 445 -6.76 -37.39 -28.19
C ASP A 445 -7.71 -37.70 -27.04
N ILE A 446 -8.53 -36.72 -26.67
CA ILE A 446 -9.57 -36.85 -25.64
C ILE A 446 -10.79 -37.64 -26.11
N GLY A 447 -10.83 -38.08 -27.36
CA GLY A 447 -11.86 -38.99 -27.89
C GLY A 447 -13.21 -38.31 -28.15
N ASP A 448 -14.26 -39.10 -28.23
CA ASP A 448 -15.62 -38.64 -28.55
C ASP A 448 -16.28 -37.94 -27.35
N PRO A 449 -17.29 -37.07 -27.57
CA PRO A 449 -18.04 -36.45 -26.49
C PRO A 449 -18.48 -37.45 -25.42
N GLY A 450 -18.29 -37.09 -24.15
CA GLY A 450 -18.45 -38.01 -23.02
C GLY A 450 -17.20 -38.83 -22.69
N GLY A 451 -16.08 -38.59 -23.38
CA GLY A 451 -14.78 -39.21 -23.09
C GLY A 451 -14.68 -40.67 -23.48
N LYS A 452 -15.31 -41.07 -24.59
CA LYS A 452 -15.19 -42.42 -25.16
C LYS A 452 -14.05 -42.46 -26.17
N ASN A 453 -13.48 -43.64 -26.44
CA ASN A 453 -12.47 -43.84 -27.48
C ASN A 453 -11.21 -42.93 -27.36
N THR A 454 -10.78 -42.63 -26.13
CA THR A 454 -9.61 -41.77 -25.87
C THR A 454 -8.31 -42.41 -26.36
N LYS A 455 -7.43 -41.63 -26.99
CA LYS A 455 -6.04 -42.02 -27.36
C LYS A 455 -5.06 -41.02 -26.79
N LEU A 456 -4.98 -40.97 -25.45
CA LEU A 456 -4.11 -40.03 -24.73
C LEU A 456 -2.63 -40.39 -24.86
N ASN A 457 -1.77 -39.38 -24.90
CA ASN A 457 -0.32 -39.56 -24.97
C ASN A 457 0.29 -39.77 -23.58
N LEU A 458 0.25 -41.02 -23.08
CA LEU A 458 0.86 -41.38 -21.79
C LEU A 458 2.40 -41.38 -21.81
N ARG A 459 3.03 -41.09 -22.96
CA ARG A 459 4.48 -40.94 -23.12
C ARG A 459 4.90 -39.48 -23.31
N THR A 460 3.99 -38.53 -23.07
CA THR A 460 4.30 -37.09 -23.17
C THR A 460 5.42 -36.69 -22.22
N ASP A 461 6.26 -35.75 -22.66
CA ASP A 461 7.26 -35.06 -21.86
C ASP A 461 6.71 -33.76 -21.23
N ALA A 462 5.42 -33.47 -21.44
CA ALA A 462 4.74 -32.30 -20.89
C ALA A 462 4.95 -32.23 -19.37
N SER A 463 5.51 -31.11 -18.92
CA SER A 463 5.84 -30.85 -17.52
C SER A 463 5.12 -29.62 -16.95
N ASN A 464 4.27 -28.95 -17.73
CA ASN A 464 3.49 -27.83 -17.23
C ASN A 464 2.31 -28.35 -16.39
N ALA A 465 2.44 -28.28 -15.06
CA ALA A 465 1.43 -28.79 -14.13
C ALA A 465 0.05 -28.14 -14.31
N LEU A 466 -0.05 -26.93 -14.86
CA LEU A 466 -1.35 -26.26 -15.07
C LEU A 466 -2.24 -27.00 -16.08
N LEU A 467 -1.67 -27.85 -16.95
CA LEU A 467 -2.42 -28.72 -17.85
C LEU A 467 -3.17 -29.84 -17.11
N ILE A 468 -2.90 -30.06 -15.83
CA ILE A 468 -3.65 -30.99 -14.98
C ILE A 468 -5.07 -30.47 -14.73
N PHE A 469 -5.26 -29.17 -14.55
CA PHE A 469 -6.59 -28.61 -14.28
C PHE A 469 -7.62 -29.00 -15.36
N PRO A 470 -7.41 -28.75 -16.67
CA PRO A 470 -8.37 -29.16 -17.68
C PRO A 470 -8.59 -30.68 -17.73
N LEU A 471 -7.57 -31.50 -17.44
CA LEU A 471 -7.72 -32.96 -17.39
C LEU A 471 -8.60 -33.42 -16.21
N VAL A 472 -8.47 -32.77 -15.04
CA VAL A 472 -9.35 -33.03 -13.89
C VAL A 472 -10.78 -32.57 -14.19
N GLU A 473 -10.96 -31.44 -14.87
CA GLU A 473 -12.30 -30.98 -15.31
C GLU A 473 -12.94 -31.96 -16.31
N LEU A 474 -12.16 -32.49 -17.25
CA LEU A 474 -12.59 -33.56 -18.15
C LEU A 474 -12.99 -34.81 -17.38
N PHE A 475 -12.19 -35.25 -16.40
CA PHE A 475 -12.56 -36.36 -15.52
C PHE A 475 -13.86 -36.09 -14.76
N GLN A 476 -14.05 -34.89 -14.20
CA GLN A 476 -15.30 -34.55 -13.53
C GLN A 476 -16.49 -34.61 -14.49
N ALA A 477 -16.30 -34.19 -15.75
CA ALA A 477 -17.31 -34.13 -16.78
C ALA A 477 -17.71 -35.50 -17.34
N THR A 478 -16.76 -36.45 -17.46
CA THR A 478 -16.97 -37.73 -18.18
C THR A 478 -16.85 -38.96 -17.29
N LYS A 479 -16.24 -38.81 -16.11
CA LYS A 479 -15.81 -39.90 -15.22
C LYS A 479 -14.76 -40.85 -15.82
N ASN A 480 -14.15 -40.51 -16.96
CA ASN A 480 -13.08 -41.29 -17.56
C ASN A 480 -11.76 -41.07 -16.81
N LYS A 481 -11.27 -42.12 -16.14
CA LYS A 481 -10.04 -42.09 -15.34
C LYS A 481 -8.76 -41.91 -16.17
N ASN A 482 -8.77 -42.18 -17.47
CA ASN A 482 -7.60 -42.03 -18.34
C ASN A 482 -7.08 -40.58 -18.33
N TYR A 483 -7.94 -39.59 -18.12
CA TYR A 483 -7.51 -38.20 -17.95
C TYR A 483 -6.67 -37.97 -16.68
N LEU A 484 -7.00 -38.66 -15.58
CA LEU A 484 -6.21 -38.61 -14.35
C LEU A 484 -4.90 -39.38 -14.51
N GLU A 485 -4.88 -40.44 -15.31
CA GLU A 485 -3.65 -41.17 -15.65
C GLU A 485 -2.68 -40.27 -16.42
N LEU A 486 -3.15 -39.58 -17.47
CA LEU A 486 -2.36 -38.57 -18.17
C LEU A 486 -1.94 -37.42 -17.22
N GLY A 487 -2.86 -36.95 -16.38
CA GLY A 487 -2.55 -35.96 -15.35
C GLY A 487 -1.43 -36.42 -14.40
N SER A 488 -1.40 -37.72 -14.06
CA SER A 488 -0.35 -38.33 -13.23
C SER A 488 0.99 -38.41 -13.96
N VAL A 489 0.99 -38.66 -15.27
CA VAL A 489 2.21 -38.56 -16.09
C VAL A 489 2.77 -37.14 -16.06
N ILE A 490 1.93 -36.13 -16.30
CA ILE A 490 2.33 -34.71 -16.25
C ILE A 490 2.79 -34.33 -14.84
N ALA A 491 2.09 -34.75 -13.79
CA ALA A 491 2.47 -34.50 -12.40
C ALA A 491 3.85 -35.08 -12.06
N ASN A 492 4.14 -36.29 -12.53
CA ASN A 492 5.45 -36.92 -12.37
C ASN A 492 6.55 -36.16 -13.13
N ASN A 493 6.27 -35.71 -14.36
CA ASN A 493 7.21 -34.91 -15.15
C ASN A 493 7.47 -33.54 -14.50
N ALA A 494 6.42 -32.86 -14.06
CA ALA A 494 6.47 -31.59 -13.36
C ALA A 494 7.24 -31.72 -12.04
N SER A 495 6.91 -32.71 -11.20
CA SER A 495 7.62 -32.97 -9.94
C SER A 495 9.11 -33.22 -10.16
N LYS A 496 9.50 -34.07 -11.14
CA LYS A 496 10.91 -34.32 -11.46
C LYS A 496 11.66 -33.06 -11.92
N LYS A 497 11.00 -32.18 -12.67
CA LYS A 497 11.66 -31.02 -13.30
C LYS A 497 11.64 -29.77 -12.42
N HIS A 498 10.55 -29.56 -11.69
CA HIS A 498 10.24 -28.30 -11.02
C HIS A 498 10.39 -28.38 -9.49
N PHE A 499 10.18 -29.55 -8.87
CA PHE A 499 10.25 -29.68 -7.42
C PHE A 499 11.71 -29.85 -6.93
N ARG A 500 12.10 -28.99 -5.99
CA ARG A 500 13.40 -29.00 -5.33
C ARG A 500 13.34 -29.84 -4.06
N HIS A 501 13.58 -31.14 -4.19
CA HIS A 501 13.45 -32.10 -3.09
C HIS A 501 14.21 -31.72 -1.81
N LYS A 502 15.39 -31.11 -1.90
CA LYS A 502 16.17 -30.68 -0.73
C LYS A 502 15.56 -29.47 -0.03
N GLN A 503 15.00 -28.55 -0.80
CA GLN A 503 14.46 -27.27 -0.31
C GLN A 503 12.98 -27.32 0.00
N GLY A 504 12.23 -28.26 -0.58
CA GLY A 504 10.77 -28.29 -0.53
C GLY A 504 10.12 -27.13 -1.29
N LEU A 505 10.64 -26.73 -2.45
CA LEU A 505 10.11 -25.61 -3.24
C LEU A 505 9.82 -25.99 -4.70
N PHE A 506 8.83 -25.36 -5.33
CA PHE A 506 8.56 -25.47 -6.77
C PHE A 506 9.19 -24.30 -7.54
N THR A 507 9.84 -24.61 -8.65
CA THR A 507 10.50 -23.64 -9.53
C THR A 507 10.42 -24.09 -10.99
N PRO A 508 10.24 -23.20 -11.99
CA PRO A 508 10.05 -23.64 -13.38
C PRO A 508 11.24 -24.39 -14.00
N SER A 509 12.45 -24.23 -13.47
CA SER A 509 13.64 -24.99 -13.89
C SER A 509 14.73 -24.96 -12.82
N SER A 510 15.73 -25.85 -12.90
CA SER A 510 16.93 -25.91 -12.06
C SER A 510 17.68 -24.58 -11.89
N LEU A 511 17.57 -23.70 -12.87
CA LEU A 511 18.29 -22.42 -12.94
C LEU A 511 17.61 -21.29 -12.15
N HIS A 512 16.35 -21.46 -11.76
CA HIS A 512 15.63 -20.44 -11.00
C HIS A 512 16.19 -20.35 -9.58
N ARG A 513 16.62 -19.14 -9.22
CA ARG A 513 17.11 -18.80 -7.88
C ARG A 513 15.99 -18.50 -6.89
N THR A 514 14.80 -18.16 -7.38
CA THR A 514 13.63 -17.83 -6.55
C THR A 514 12.46 -18.73 -6.88
N ALA A 515 11.76 -19.20 -5.86
CA ALA A 515 10.45 -19.82 -5.95
C ALA A 515 9.36 -18.76 -5.76
N ASN A 516 8.34 -18.78 -6.63
CA ASN A 516 7.15 -17.96 -6.49
C ASN A 516 6.12 -18.72 -5.65
N LEU A 517 5.84 -18.26 -4.43
CA LEU A 517 4.87 -18.93 -3.55
C LEU A 517 3.42 -18.73 -4.01
N CYS A 518 3.18 -17.72 -4.86
CA CYS A 518 1.88 -17.42 -5.47
C CYS A 518 1.53 -18.32 -6.67
N SER A 519 2.40 -19.26 -7.03
CA SER A 519 2.18 -20.11 -8.21
C SER A 519 1.01 -21.09 -8.06
N ALA A 520 0.28 -21.35 -9.15
CA ALA A 520 -0.81 -22.33 -9.18
C ALA A 520 -0.32 -23.77 -9.38
N GLU A 521 0.97 -24.01 -9.66
CA GLU A 521 1.50 -25.37 -9.87
C GLU A 521 1.25 -26.32 -8.67
N PRO A 522 1.54 -25.94 -7.41
CA PRO A 522 1.21 -26.78 -6.25
C PRO A 522 -0.29 -27.05 -6.13
N LEU A 523 -1.14 -26.07 -6.45
CA LEU A 523 -2.60 -26.24 -6.45
C LEU A 523 -3.07 -27.21 -7.55
N ALA A 524 -2.41 -27.23 -8.71
CA ALA A 524 -2.74 -28.16 -9.80
C ALA A 524 -2.43 -29.62 -9.39
N LEU A 525 -1.27 -29.85 -8.79
CA LEU A 525 -0.88 -31.16 -8.26
C LEU A 525 -1.81 -31.62 -7.12
N LEU A 526 -2.14 -30.71 -6.20
CA LEU A 526 -3.10 -30.97 -5.13
C LEU A 526 -4.50 -31.32 -5.68
N THR A 527 -4.90 -30.65 -6.76
CA THR A 527 -6.17 -30.89 -7.46
C THR A 527 -6.22 -32.29 -8.05
N LEU A 528 -5.12 -32.78 -8.63
CA LEU A 528 -5.03 -34.17 -9.08
C LEU A 528 -5.14 -35.16 -7.93
N GLU A 529 -4.41 -34.94 -6.84
CA GLU A 529 -4.47 -35.80 -5.64
C GLU A 529 -5.89 -35.87 -5.07
N ALA A 530 -6.58 -34.73 -4.98
CA ALA A 530 -7.97 -34.69 -4.57
C ALA A 530 -8.88 -35.49 -5.51
N ALA A 531 -8.67 -35.39 -6.83
CA ALA A 531 -9.43 -36.16 -7.82
C ALA A 531 -9.19 -37.68 -7.71
N LEU A 532 -7.92 -38.11 -7.58
CA LEU A 532 -7.53 -39.50 -7.39
C LEU A 532 -8.12 -40.10 -6.11
N ARG A 533 -8.26 -39.29 -5.06
CA ARG A 533 -8.83 -39.67 -3.75
C ARG A 533 -10.35 -39.46 -3.65
N ASN A 534 -11.00 -39.01 -4.73
CA ASN A 534 -12.43 -38.68 -4.75
C ASN A 534 -12.85 -37.65 -3.66
N LYS A 535 -12.04 -36.60 -3.49
CA LYS A 535 -12.22 -35.51 -2.50
C LYS A 535 -12.29 -34.13 -3.15
N MET A 536 -12.72 -34.04 -4.42
CA MET A 536 -12.78 -32.78 -5.15
C MET A 536 -13.74 -31.75 -4.53
N ASP A 537 -14.76 -32.21 -3.80
CA ASP A 537 -15.71 -31.36 -3.08
C ASP A 537 -15.12 -30.73 -1.80
N LYS A 538 -13.93 -31.18 -1.37
CA LYS A 538 -13.26 -30.71 -0.15
C LYS A 538 -12.23 -29.63 -0.40
N ILE A 539 -11.72 -29.49 -1.63
CA ILE A 539 -10.64 -28.55 -1.92
C ILE A 539 -11.14 -27.33 -2.70
N PRO A 540 -10.51 -26.16 -2.54
CA PRO A 540 -10.82 -24.99 -3.35
C PRO A 540 -10.48 -25.20 -4.83
N THR A 541 -11.31 -24.67 -5.72
CA THR A 541 -11.07 -24.72 -7.17
C THR A 541 -10.19 -23.56 -7.65
N TYR A 542 -9.38 -23.83 -8.68
CA TYR A 542 -8.61 -22.80 -9.36
C TYR A 542 -9.53 -21.83 -10.13
N ALA A 543 -9.30 -20.53 -9.93
CA ALA A 543 -10.15 -19.46 -10.45
C ALA A 543 -9.46 -18.61 -11.53
N GLY A 544 -8.28 -19.01 -12.03
CA GLY A 544 -7.52 -18.17 -12.96
C GLY A 544 -6.77 -17.03 -12.25
N SER A 545 -6.44 -17.16 -10.96
CA SER A 545 -5.74 -16.12 -10.19
C SER A 545 -4.34 -15.84 -10.74
N ASN A 546 -4.01 -14.56 -10.86
CA ASN A 546 -2.68 -14.05 -11.18
C ASN A 546 -1.66 -14.46 -10.11
N GLU A 547 -0.42 -14.71 -10.54
CA GLU A 547 0.67 -15.20 -9.68
C GLU A 547 1.70 -14.09 -9.33
N GLY A 548 1.42 -12.83 -9.70
CA GLY A 548 2.32 -11.69 -9.54
C GLY A 548 3.37 -11.55 -10.66
N GLU A 549 4.21 -10.51 -10.60
CA GLU A 549 5.25 -10.25 -11.61
C GLU A 549 6.54 -11.07 -11.37
N ALA A 550 7.11 -11.65 -12.43
CA ALA A 550 8.36 -12.41 -12.36
C ALA A 550 9.56 -11.54 -11.94
N VAL A 551 10.38 -12.00 -10.99
CA VAL A 551 11.53 -11.27 -10.42
C VAL A 551 12.75 -11.36 -11.36
N PRO A 552 13.24 -10.26 -11.95
CA PRO A 552 14.35 -10.32 -12.90
C PRO A 552 15.75 -10.08 -12.31
N TYR A 553 15.90 -9.63 -11.04
CA TYR A 553 17.22 -9.22 -10.51
C TYR A 553 17.43 -9.61 -9.04
N LEU A 554 18.59 -10.22 -8.73
CA LEU A 554 19.11 -10.47 -7.37
C LEU A 554 20.55 -9.92 -7.29
N ARG A 555 20.93 -9.23 -6.19
CA ARG A 555 22.34 -8.94 -5.86
C ARG A 555 23.02 -10.20 -5.29
N PRO A 556 24.32 -10.45 -5.56
CA PRO A 556 25.07 -11.50 -4.85
C PRO A 556 25.55 -11.03 -3.46
N LEU A 557 25.49 -11.92 -2.46
CA LEU A 557 26.06 -11.72 -1.11
C LEU A 557 27.37 -12.52 -0.96
N LYS A 558 28.43 -11.92 -0.40
CA LYS A 558 29.61 -12.63 0.17
C LYS A 558 29.85 -12.11 1.59
N ILE A 559 30.00 -12.99 2.58
CA ILE A 559 30.21 -12.66 4.01
C ILE A 559 31.65 -13.04 4.42
N ARG A 560 32.38 -12.14 5.11
CA ARG A 560 33.74 -12.32 5.71
C ARG A 560 33.61 -12.69 7.23
N PRO A 561 34.66 -13.24 7.89
CA PRO A 561 34.58 -13.80 9.27
C PRO A 561 34.56 -12.78 10.43
N TYR A 562 34.53 -11.48 10.12
CA TYR A 562 34.39 -10.41 11.11
C TYR A 562 33.50 -9.31 10.55
N LYS A 563 32.83 -8.58 11.44
CA LYS A 563 31.87 -7.52 11.09
C LYS A 563 32.37 -6.18 11.62
N PRO A 564 32.77 -5.25 10.74
CA PRO A 564 33.13 -3.90 11.15
C PRO A 564 31.88 -3.09 11.48
N LYS A 565 31.99 -2.17 12.45
CA LYS A 565 30.98 -1.17 12.80
C LYS A 565 31.67 0.15 13.12
N ALA A 566 30.97 1.26 12.91
CA ALA A 566 31.45 2.58 13.26
C ALA A 566 30.42 3.31 14.12
N SER A 567 30.86 4.27 14.94
CA SER A 567 29.96 5.21 15.61
C SER A 567 29.19 6.05 14.60
N HIS A 568 29.85 6.49 13.51
CA HIS A 568 29.28 7.30 12.43
C HIS A 568 29.98 7.06 11.08
N LEU A 569 29.25 7.24 9.97
CA LEU A 569 29.75 7.14 8.58
C LEU A 569 29.19 8.29 7.74
N ALA A 570 29.97 8.83 6.81
CA ALA A 570 29.41 9.67 5.75
C ALA A 570 28.62 8.85 4.72
N TYR A 571 27.54 9.41 4.18
CA TYR A 571 26.51 8.71 3.37
C TYR A 571 27.05 7.96 2.14
N SER A 572 28.22 8.36 1.60
CA SER A 572 28.86 7.70 0.46
C SER A 572 29.83 6.57 0.85
N TYR A 573 29.99 6.26 2.14
CA TYR A 573 31.05 5.38 2.62
C TYR A 573 30.52 4.22 3.45
N ALA A 574 31.30 3.14 3.47
CA ALA A 574 30.92 1.86 4.05
C ALA A 574 32.06 1.33 4.93
N THR A 575 31.73 0.66 6.03
CA THR A 575 32.71 0.01 6.92
C THR A 575 33.36 -1.22 6.29
N GLU A 576 32.83 -1.69 5.17
CA GLU A 576 33.28 -2.88 4.46
C GLU A 576 34.58 -2.66 3.68
N ALA A 577 34.92 -1.40 3.36
CA ALA A 577 36.11 -1.04 2.60
C ALA A 577 37.40 -1.08 3.43
N ILE A 578 37.34 -0.72 4.71
CA ILE A 578 38.48 -0.73 5.67
C ILE A 578 38.95 -2.14 6.07
N CYS A 579 38.51 -3.16 5.33
CA CYS A 579 38.62 -4.58 5.65
C CYS A 579 38.90 -5.41 4.40
N ASP A 580 39.26 -4.79 3.28
CA ASP A 580 39.37 -5.46 2.00
C ASP A 580 40.77 -6.05 1.72
N ASP A 581 41.76 -5.69 2.55
CA ASP A 581 43.19 -6.02 2.47
C ASP A 581 43.91 -5.48 1.21
N LEU A 582 43.36 -4.48 0.53
CA LEU A 582 43.95 -3.88 -0.67
C LEU A 582 44.62 -2.52 -0.39
N LEU A 583 45.83 -2.33 -0.92
CA LEU A 583 46.45 -0.99 -0.96
C LEU A 583 45.84 -0.18 -2.12
N PRO A 584 45.68 1.16 -1.98
CA PRO A 584 45.13 2.02 -3.04
C PRO A 584 45.85 1.90 -4.39
N THR A 585 47.16 1.61 -4.39
CA THR A 585 47.97 1.47 -5.61
C THR A 585 47.83 0.14 -6.33
N SER A 586 47.10 -0.83 -5.77
CA SER A 586 47.03 -2.22 -6.27
C SER A 586 45.62 -2.69 -6.59
N SER A 587 44.62 -1.80 -6.52
CA SER A 587 43.22 -2.10 -6.82
C SER A 587 42.82 -1.51 -8.18
N SER A 588 42.05 -2.27 -8.99
CA SER A 588 41.37 -1.74 -10.17
C SER A 588 40.05 -1.02 -9.82
N ASP A 589 39.77 -0.86 -8.53
CA ASP A 589 38.66 -0.06 -8.01
C ASP A 589 39.07 1.42 -7.94
N THR A 590 38.72 2.20 -8.96
CA THR A 590 39.07 3.62 -9.05
C THR A 590 38.21 4.52 -8.15
N GLY A 591 37.35 3.93 -7.31
CA GLY A 591 36.43 4.63 -6.40
C GLY A 591 36.58 4.24 -4.93
N VAL A 592 37.81 4.07 -4.41
CA VAL A 592 38.09 3.59 -3.05
C VAL A 592 37.19 4.27 -1.99
N PRO A 593 36.30 3.53 -1.30
CA PRO A 593 35.50 4.08 -0.21
C PRO A 593 36.39 4.27 1.03
N VAL A 594 36.43 5.48 1.58
CA VAL A 594 37.18 5.79 2.80
C VAL A 594 36.21 5.91 3.96
N MET A 595 36.48 5.29 5.11
CA MET A 595 35.68 5.58 6.30
C MET A 595 36.00 7.01 6.75
N ALA A 596 35.20 7.99 6.34
CA ALA A 596 35.34 9.36 6.81
C ALA A 596 34.22 9.71 7.78
N TRP A 597 34.59 10.25 8.93
CA TRP A 597 33.71 11.18 9.62
C TRP A 597 33.67 12.43 8.73
N GLN A 598 32.52 13.03 8.51
CA GLN A 598 32.41 14.37 7.91
C GLN A 598 31.52 15.17 8.83
N ASN A 599 31.71 16.50 8.85
CA ASN A 599 30.79 17.43 9.50
C ASN A 599 29.35 17.12 9.07
N VAL A 600 28.64 16.35 9.90
CA VAL A 600 27.23 16.11 9.69
C VAL A 600 26.58 17.42 10.10
N LYS A 601 26.24 18.24 9.10
CA LYS A 601 25.31 19.38 9.26
C LYS A 601 23.88 18.92 9.61
N LYS A 602 23.73 17.68 10.11
CA LYS A 602 22.50 17.03 10.56
C LYS A 602 22.82 16.33 11.87
N ALA A 603 22.04 16.59 12.91
CA ALA A 603 22.17 15.88 14.16
C ALA A 603 22.02 14.36 13.92
N THR A 604 22.80 13.55 14.63
CA THR A 604 22.84 12.09 14.48
C THR A 604 21.67 11.39 15.21
N ASN A 605 21.02 12.10 16.13
CA ASN A 605 19.92 11.71 16.99
C ASN A 605 18.83 12.82 16.99
N GLU A 606 17.59 12.45 17.26
CA GLU A 606 16.52 13.42 17.52
C GLU A 606 16.24 13.50 19.02
N ALA A 607 15.91 14.70 19.51
CA ALA A 607 15.47 14.90 20.88
C ALA A 607 13.95 15.02 20.95
N THR A 608 13.35 14.23 21.84
CA THR A 608 12.01 14.48 22.38
C THR A 608 12.17 15.15 23.73
N VAL A 609 11.52 16.30 23.91
CA VAL A 609 11.55 17.05 25.15
C VAL A 609 10.17 17.03 25.79
N ASP A 610 10.08 16.47 27.00
CA ASP A 610 8.86 16.38 27.79
C ASP A 610 8.80 17.52 28.82
N PHE A 611 7.69 18.28 28.78
CA PHE A 611 7.31 19.31 29.75
C PHE A 611 6.12 18.81 30.58
N PRO A 612 6.37 18.24 31.77
CA PRO A 612 5.32 17.71 32.64
C PRO A 612 4.55 18.82 33.38
N ASP A 613 3.45 18.43 34.04
CA ASP A 613 2.62 19.29 34.90
C ASP A 613 3.29 19.51 36.26
N ILE A 614 4.40 20.25 36.27
CA ILE A 614 5.20 20.53 37.48
C ILE A 614 5.16 22.00 37.89
N LEU A 615 4.40 22.82 37.16
CA LEU A 615 4.38 24.25 37.33
C LEU A 615 3.37 24.68 38.39
N THR A 616 3.70 25.75 39.11
CA THR A 616 2.80 26.41 40.07
C THR A 616 2.18 27.70 39.52
N GLY A 617 2.32 27.94 38.21
CA GLY A 617 1.85 29.14 37.50
C GLY A 617 2.46 29.25 36.10
N PRO A 618 2.15 30.31 35.33
CA PRO A 618 2.81 30.57 34.06
C PRO A 618 4.31 30.78 34.25
N VAL A 619 5.15 30.13 33.44
CA VAL A 619 6.61 30.28 33.51
C VAL A 619 7.24 30.44 32.12
N THR A 620 8.40 31.10 32.07
CA THR A 620 9.18 31.26 30.84
C THR A 620 10.38 30.31 30.82
N ILE A 621 10.59 29.66 29.68
CA ILE A 621 11.81 28.93 29.35
C ILE A 621 12.60 29.76 28.35
N GLU A 622 13.78 30.22 28.76
CA GLU A 622 14.57 31.19 28.02
C GLU A 622 15.82 30.56 27.40
N GLY A 623 16.31 31.19 26.32
CA GLY A 623 17.60 30.83 25.71
C GLY A 623 17.60 29.50 24.97
N MET A 624 16.43 29.05 24.47
CA MET A 624 16.34 27.82 23.68
C MET A 624 17.26 27.91 22.44
N VAL A 625 18.21 26.99 22.30
CA VAL A 625 19.17 26.96 21.19
C VAL A 625 19.53 25.54 20.77
N ASP A 626 19.77 25.36 19.47
CA ASP A 626 20.31 24.13 18.87
C ASP A 626 21.61 24.47 18.12
N HIS A 627 22.62 23.61 18.19
CA HIS A 627 23.91 23.81 17.54
C HIS A 627 24.05 22.82 16.37
N SER A 628 24.50 23.28 15.21
CA SER A 628 24.59 22.43 14.00
C SER A 628 25.56 21.23 14.11
N GLU A 629 26.33 21.12 15.19
CA GLU A 629 27.33 20.07 15.44
C GLU A 629 26.92 19.08 16.54
N THR A 630 25.72 19.20 17.11
CA THR A 630 25.33 18.41 18.29
C THR A 630 24.65 17.10 17.93
N ARG A 631 24.75 16.12 18.85
CA ARG A 631 24.20 14.77 18.62
C ARG A 631 22.70 14.77 18.49
N ASN A 632 21.98 15.61 19.25
CA ASN A 632 20.53 15.72 19.16
C ASN A 632 20.13 17.05 18.50
N SER A 633 19.06 17.03 17.68
CA SER A 633 18.28 18.23 17.35
C SER A 633 16.85 18.04 17.86
N VAL A 634 16.25 19.08 18.43
CA VAL A 634 14.88 18.97 18.97
C VAL A 634 13.88 18.79 17.82
N SER A 635 13.28 17.60 17.72
CA SER A 635 12.26 17.29 16.70
C SER A 635 10.87 17.12 17.29
N THR A 636 10.76 16.95 18.62
CA THR A 636 9.48 16.84 19.31
C THR A 636 9.52 17.53 20.67
N MET A 637 8.50 18.33 20.97
CA MET A 637 8.21 18.87 22.29
C MET A 637 6.82 18.40 22.71
N ILE A 638 6.74 17.73 23.86
CA ILE A 638 5.48 17.23 24.44
C ILE A 638 5.16 18.04 25.67
N ILE A 639 4.02 18.72 25.68
CA ILE A 639 3.61 19.59 26.77
C ILE A 639 2.33 19.03 27.38
N ASN A 640 2.41 18.69 28.66
CA ASN A 640 1.33 18.07 29.40
C ASN A 640 1.09 18.83 30.71
N SER A 641 0.73 20.10 30.63
CA SER A 641 0.55 20.99 31.79
C SER A 641 -0.71 21.83 31.61
N GLU A 642 -1.52 21.97 32.66
CA GLU A 642 -2.65 22.91 32.62
C GLU A 642 -2.17 24.36 32.75
N HIS A 643 -1.00 24.56 33.37
CA HIS A 643 -0.34 25.85 33.53
C HIS A 643 0.50 26.22 32.31
N SER A 644 0.60 27.52 32.02
CA SER A 644 1.17 28.02 30.77
C SER A 644 2.70 28.05 30.74
N TYR A 645 3.32 27.31 29.82
CA TYR A 645 4.70 27.56 29.38
C TYR A 645 4.77 28.69 28.35
N THR A 646 5.75 29.58 28.50
CA THR A 646 6.20 30.52 27.47
C THR A 646 7.59 30.14 27.01
N PHE A 647 7.74 29.81 25.73
CA PHE A 647 9.01 29.43 25.12
C PHE A 647 9.69 30.63 24.47
N SER A 648 10.97 30.84 24.78
CA SER A 648 11.79 31.91 24.21
C SER A 648 13.18 31.45 23.79
N GLY A 649 13.54 31.76 22.55
CA GLY A 649 14.82 31.39 21.93
C GLY A 649 14.70 31.02 20.45
N ASN A 650 15.80 30.55 19.88
CA ASN A 650 15.88 30.17 18.48
C ASN A 650 16.26 28.69 18.34
N LEU A 651 15.31 27.87 17.89
CA LEU A 651 15.60 26.48 17.55
C LEU A 651 16.01 26.37 16.07
N TYR A 652 17.07 25.61 15.82
CA TYR A 652 17.59 25.33 14.48
C TYR A 652 17.35 23.87 14.13
N GLY A 653 16.31 23.61 13.34
CA GLY A 653 15.93 22.26 12.92
C GLY A 653 16.74 21.75 11.72
N SER A 654 17.01 20.44 11.72
CA SER A 654 17.49 19.68 10.54
C SER A 654 16.40 18.79 9.92
N GLY A 655 15.15 18.95 10.37
CA GLY A 655 13.94 18.20 10.03
C GLY A 655 12.67 18.87 10.60
N ASP A 656 11.54 18.16 10.59
CA ASP A 656 10.27 18.63 11.16
C ASP A 656 10.37 18.89 12.68
N LEU A 657 9.64 19.89 13.17
CA LEU A 657 9.47 20.15 14.60
C LEU A 657 8.02 19.89 15.00
N ASN A 658 7.80 18.86 15.83
CA ASN A 658 6.49 18.49 16.37
C ASN A 658 6.25 19.16 17.73
N PHE A 659 5.23 19.99 17.82
CA PHE A 659 4.67 20.52 19.05
C PHE A 659 3.40 19.76 19.43
N ASN A 660 3.52 18.89 20.43
CA ASN A 660 2.42 18.05 20.92
C ASN A 660 1.90 18.65 22.23
N ILE A 661 0.73 19.29 22.20
CA ILE A 661 0.13 19.87 23.39
C ILE A 661 -1.07 19.04 23.80
N LEU A 662 -0.99 18.46 25.00
CA LEU A 662 -2.01 17.55 25.52
C LEU A 662 -3.12 18.28 26.28
N LYS A 663 -2.80 19.42 26.90
CA LYS A 663 -3.73 20.24 27.71
C LYS A 663 -3.12 21.63 27.95
N GLY A 664 -3.91 22.57 28.44
CA GLY A 664 -3.46 23.94 28.74
C GLY A 664 -3.29 24.85 27.51
N SER A 665 -2.97 26.12 27.79
CA SER A 665 -2.66 27.15 26.79
C SER A 665 -1.21 27.60 26.92
N HIS A 666 -0.45 27.52 25.83
CA HIS A 666 0.99 27.79 25.83
C HIS A 666 1.38 28.78 24.74
N TYR A 667 2.54 29.40 24.92
CA TYR A 667 2.96 30.56 24.16
C TYR A 667 4.36 30.37 23.60
N TRP A 668 4.56 30.72 22.33
CA TRP A 668 5.89 30.93 21.76
C TRP A 668 6.08 32.43 21.54
N SER A 669 7.12 33.00 22.14
CA SER A 669 7.34 34.46 22.20
C SER A 669 7.64 35.09 20.83
N ASP A 670 7.37 36.39 20.72
CA ASP A 670 7.41 37.21 19.49
C ASP A 670 8.83 37.48 18.93
N LYS A 671 9.85 37.39 19.77
CA LYS A 671 11.27 37.53 19.38
C LYS A 671 11.98 36.22 19.07
N SER A 672 11.22 35.13 19.04
CA SER A 672 11.75 33.78 18.92
C SER A 672 11.49 33.23 17.53
N THR A 673 12.42 32.41 17.03
CA THR A 673 12.30 31.83 15.69
C THR A 673 12.46 30.34 15.72
N TRP A 674 11.71 29.66 14.86
CA TRP A 674 12.10 28.33 14.42
C TRP A 674 12.67 28.46 13.02
N SER A 675 13.94 28.10 12.87
CA SER A 675 14.65 28.16 11.60
C SER A 675 15.01 26.75 11.16
N THR A 676 14.78 26.42 9.90
CA THR A 676 15.26 25.16 9.31
C THR A 676 16.25 25.42 8.18
N THR A 677 17.13 24.46 7.93
CA THR A 677 18.06 24.48 6.80
C THR A 677 17.71 23.33 5.86
N GLY A 678 17.31 23.65 4.62
CA GLY A 678 16.97 22.64 3.63
C GLY A 678 18.23 21.96 3.07
N TRP A 679 18.42 20.68 3.35
CA TRP A 679 19.60 19.91 2.89
C TRP A 679 19.31 18.98 1.71
N SER A 680 18.02 18.82 1.36
CA SER A 680 17.57 17.93 0.30
C SER A 680 16.40 18.55 -0.49
N PRO A 681 16.39 18.42 -1.82
CA PRO A 681 15.23 18.72 -2.67
C PRO A 681 13.98 17.90 -2.35
N THR A 682 14.09 16.79 -1.60
CA THR A 682 13.00 15.85 -1.31
C THR A 682 12.52 15.85 0.14
N GLY A 683 13.22 16.54 1.05
CA GLY A 683 12.82 16.63 2.45
C GLY A 683 11.74 17.70 2.65
N THR A 684 10.74 17.41 3.48
CA THR A 684 9.85 18.40 4.11
C THR A 684 10.43 18.79 5.46
N TYR A 685 10.21 20.05 5.86
CA TYR A 685 10.73 20.62 7.10
C TYR A 685 9.62 21.45 7.74
N ASP A 686 8.64 20.78 8.32
CA ASP A 686 7.39 21.40 8.76
C ASP A 686 7.37 21.71 10.26
N PHE A 687 6.76 22.83 10.62
CA PHE A 687 6.35 23.11 11.99
C PHE A 687 4.98 22.47 12.21
N ILE A 688 4.95 21.37 12.97
CA ILE A 688 3.77 20.53 13.13
C ILE A 688 3.16 20.79 14.51
N MET A 689 1.93 21.31 14.55
CA MET A 689 1.17 21.53 15.78
C MET A 689 0.14 20.42 15.95
N ASN A 690 0.37 19.51 16.88
CA ASN A 690 -0.57 18.44 17.24
C ASN A 690 -1.25 18.81 18.57
N LEU A 691 -2.44 19.38 18.50
CA LEU A 691 -3.12 19.98 19.66
C LEU A 691 -4.36 19.17 20.06
N GLU A 692 -4.42 18.70 21.29
CA GLU A 692 -5.57 17.98 21.84
C GLU A 692 -6.76 18.91 22.13
N LYS A 693 -7.93 18.31 22.33
CA LYS A 693 -9.18 19.06 22.55
C LYS A 693 -9.06 19.90 23.82
N GLY A 694 -9.33 21.20 23.71
CA GLY A 694 -9.23 22.14 24.83
C GLY A 694 -7.84 22.74 25.03
N SER A 695 -6.83 22.28 24.29
CA SER A 695 -5.49 22.88 24.31
C SER A 695 -5.34 24.02 23.30
N LYS A 696 -4.43 24.96 23.58
CA LYS A 696 -4.11 26.08 22.70
C LYS A 696 -2.61 26.33 22.57
N LEU A 697 -2.14 26.62 21.35
CA LEU A 697 -0.82 27.21 21.09
C LEU A 697 -0.98 28.60 20.47
N THR A 698 -0.47 29.63 21.14
CA THR A 698 -0.30 30.95 20.52
C THR A 698 1.16 31.10 20.10
N PHE A 699 1.40 31.17 18.79
CA PHE A 699 2.74 31.29 18.20
C PHE A 699 2.95 32.72 17.68
N ASN A 700 3.70 33.51 18.45
CA ASN A 700 4.04 34.90 18.10
C ASN A 700 5.35 35.00 17.32
N GLY A 701 6.13 33.93 17.27
CA GLY A 701 7.44 33.88 16.62
C GLY A 701 7.37 33.79 15.09
N LEU A 702 8.54 33.69 14.47
CA LEU A 702 8.67 33.52 13.01
C LEU A 702 9.18 32.13 12.64
N ILE A 703 8.63 31.57 11.56
CA ILE A 703 9.14 30.37 10.92
C ILE A 703 9.97 30.78 9.70
N ARG A 704 11.23 30.34 9.66
CA ARG A 704 12.22 30.76 8.66
C ARG A 704 12.92 29.58 8.00
N GLU A 705 13.32 29.79 6.76
CA GLU A 705 14.18 28.87 6.01
C GLU A 705 15.53 29.55 5.73
N ASN A 706 16.62 28.92 6.18
CA ASN A 706 17.99 29.37 5.96
C ASN A 706 18.62 28.58 4.79
N GLN A 707 19.14 29.27 3.78
CA GLN A 707 19.73 28.62 2.60
C GLN A 707 21.24 28.33 2.77
N GLY A 708 21.65 27.07 2.60
CA GLY A 708 23.05 26.68 2.39
C GLY A 708 23.49 26.75 0.92
N THR A 709 24.77 26.53 0.61
CA THR A 709 25.37 26.68 -0.74
C THR A 709 24.85 25.76 -1.86
N HIS A 710 23.80 24.95 -1.65
CA HIS A 710 23.38 23.86 -2.56
C HIS A 710 21.86 23.89 -2.89
N THR A 711 21.43 23.02 -3.82
CA THR A 711 20.15 23.00 -4.55
C THR A 711 18.87 23.09 -3.70
N TRP A 712 17.84 23.71 -4.28
CA TRP A 712 16.52 24.03 -3.73
C TRP A 712 15.79 22.86 -3.02
N SER A 713 15.39 23.07 -1.75
CA SER A 713 14.45 22.25 -0.95
C SER A 713 12.98 22.52 -1.31
N ASN A 714 12.06 21.62 -0.93
CA ASN A 714 10.60 21.82 -1.07
C ASN A 714 10.01 22.91 -0.15
N GLY A 715 10.85 23.56 0.68
CA GLY A 715 10.47 24.62 1.61
C GLY A 715 9.92 24.09 2.94
N ALA A 716 10.03 24.92 3.97
CA ALA A 716 9.42 24.67 5.29
C ALA A 716 7.93 25.04 5.29
N GLY A 717 7.04 24.25 5.89
CA GLY A 717 5.60 24.53 5.99
C GLY A 717 5.09 24.59 7.44
N ILE A 718 3.78 24.81 7.58
CA ILE A 718 3.07 24.70 8.87
C ILE A 718 2.01 23.61 8.72
N ILE A 719 1.94 22.67 9.66
CA ILE A 719 0.89 21.67 9.68
C ILE A 719 0.13 21.76 11.00
N LYS A 720 -1.17 22.06 10.95
CA LYS A 720 -2.06 22.06 12.10
C LYS A 720 -2.91 20.78 12.12
N ASN A 721 -2.72 19.99 13.17
CA ASN A 721 -3.44 18.75 13.45
C ASN A 721 -4.09 18.79 14.85
N GLY A 722 -4.97 17.81 15.08
CA GLY A 722 -5.69 17.64 16.34
C GLY A 722 -6.80 18.68 16.58
N PRO A 723 -7.76 18.39 17.45
CA PRO A 723 -8.97 19.22 17.63
C PRO A 723 -8.74 20.52 18.42
N GLY A 724 -7.56 20.74 19.01
CA GLY A 724 -7.21 21.98 19.72
C GLY A 724 -7.02 23.19 18.79
N ALA A 725 -6.78 24.37 19.39
CA ALA A 725 -6.68 25.65 18.67
C ALA A 725 -5.23 26.14 18.56
N ALA A 726 -4.82 26.58 17.39
CA ALA A 726 -3.57 27.29 17.18
C ALA A 726 -3.87 28.73 16.78
N GLU A 727 -3.02 29.67 17.19
CA GLU A 727 -3.12 31.08 16.81
C GLU A 727 -1.78 31.60 16.31
N LEU A 728 -1.77 32.18 15.12
CA LEU A 728 -0.64 32.86 14.51
C LEU A 728 -0.85 34.37 14.56
N THR A 729 0.09 35.09 15.17
CA THR A 729 0.02 36.56 15.32
C THR A 729 1.15 37.30 14.61
N ALA A 730 2.16 36.56 14.13
CA ALA A 730 3.34 37.10 13.47
C ALA A 730 3.02 37.89 12.19
N ASP A 731 3.88 38.84 11.83
CA ASP A 731 3.83 39.53 10.55
C ASP A 731 5.06 39.20 9.69
N TYR A 732 4.81 38.65 8.50
CA TYR A 732 5.83 38.31 7.51
C TYR A 732 6.21 39.45 6.56
N SER A 733 5.55 40.62 6.61
CA SER A 733 5.76 41.71 5.64
C SER A 733 7.18 42.31 5.68
N GLY A 734 7.75 42.51 6.87
CA GLY A 734 9.08 43.12 7.05
C GLY A 734 10.28 42.20 6.77
N ILE A 735 10.04 40.88 6.60
CA ILE A 735 11.08 39.87 6.38
C ILE A 735 10.96 39.19 5.01
N TYR A 736 9.84 39.38 4.31
CA TYR A 736 9.62 38.78 3.01
C TYR A 736 10.44 39.53 1.94
N ASN A 737 11.56 38.96 1.52
CA ASN A 737 12.29 39.40 0.33
C ASN A 737 12.50 38.22 -0.64
N ARG A 738 11.88 38.30 -1.82
CA ARG A 738 11.93 37.25 -2.85
C ARG A 738 13.37 37.02 -3.36
N ASP A 739 14.24 38.02 -3.28
CA ASP A 739 15.54 38.06 -3.95
C ASP A 739 16.74 37.83 -3.01
N ILE A 740 16.54 37.82 -1.69
CA ILE A 740 17.60 37.54 -0.69
C ILE A 740 17.57 36.06 -0.29
N ARG A 741 18.73 35.38 -0.30
CA ARG A 741 18.86 33.94 0.01
C ARG A 741 18.81 33.59 1.50
N ASN A 742 19.26 34.50 2.38
CA ASN A 742 19.42 34.25 3.82
C ASN A 742 18.38 35.00 4.69
N ASN A 743 17.27 35.45 4.10
CA ASN A 743 16.21 36.18 4.78
C ASN A 743 14.86 35.86 4.14
N ARG A 744 14.45 34.59 4.14
CA ARG A 744 13.19 34.14 3.53
C ARG A 744 12.23 33.64 4.59
N SER A 745 10.97 34.07 4.45
CA SER A 745 9.83 33.39 5.05
C SER A 745 9.69 31.98 4.46
N TYR A 746 9.00 31.10 5.18
CA TYR A 746 8.83 29.70 4.80
C TYR A 746 8.01 29.53 3.50
N ARG A 747 8.22 28.44 2.75
CA ARG A 747 7.65 28.28 1.38
C ARG A 747 6.75 27.06 1.21
N GLY A 748 6.90 26.07 2.09
CA GLY A 748 5.99 24.94 2.19
C GLY A 748 4.59 25.44 2.56
N SER A 749 3.58 24.65 2.18
CA SER A 749 2.19 25.03 2.42
C SER A 749 1.87 25.07 3.91
N THR A 750 0.95 25.96 4.27
CA THR A 750 0.26 25.94 5.56
C THR A 750 -0.96 25.03 5.42
N ILE A 751 -0.96 23.88 6.10
CA ILE A 751 -1.97 22.83 5.96
C ILE A 751 -2.73 22.69 7.29
N ILE A 752 -4.06 22.79 7.24
CA ILE A 752 -4.94 22.61 8.39
C ILE A 752 -5.73 21.33 8.19
N ASN A 753 -5.37 20.28 8.92
CA ASN A 753 -6.02 18.97 8.84
C ASN A 753 -7.13 18.80 9.87
N ASP A 754 -7.00 19.41 11.04
CA ASP A 754 -7.99 19.28 12.12
C ASP A 754 -7.89 20.45 13.11
N GLY A 755 -9.00 20.72 13.82
CA GLY A 755 -9.12 21.82 14.76
C GLY A 755 -9.07 23.20 14.12
N LEU A 756 -8.80 24.22 14.94
CA LEU A 756 -8.85 25.63 14.54
C LEU A 756 -7.43 26.21 14.39
N LEU A 757 -7.16 26.88 13.27
CA LEU A 757 -6.03 27.79 13.10
C LEU A 757 -6.56 29.22 12.97
N LEU A 758 -6.30 30.04 13.98
CA LEU A 758 -6.61 31.47 14.00
C LEU A 758 -5.45 32.26 13.41
N ILE A 759 -5.76 33.16 12.49
CA ILE A 759 -4.84 34.17 11.98
C ILE A 759 -5.26 35.51 12.58
N SER A 760 -4.42 36.05 13.46
CA SER A 760 -4.71 37.23 14.28
C SER A 760 -3.64 38.32 14.14
N ASN A 761 -2.87 38.30 13.05
CA ASN A 761 -1.86 39.34 12.79
C ASN A 761 -2.51 40.71 12.59
N LYS A 762 -1.89 41.76 13.13
CA LYS A 762 -2.40 43.14 13.04
C LYS A 762 -2.05 43.81 11.73
N GLU A 763 -0.87 43.52 11.20
CA GLU A 763 -0.33 44.12 9.98
C GLU A 763 0.24 43.05 9.05
N GLY A 764 0.41 43.42 7.78
CA GLY A 764 1.05 42.58 6.77
C GLY A 764 0.38 41.23 6.53
N SER A 765 1.10 40.12 6.74
CA SER A 765 0.60 38.77 6.47
C SER A 765 0.92 37.82 7.62
N GLY A 766 -0.10 37.15 8.17
CA GLY A 766 0.00 36.18 9.28
C GLY A 766 0.59 34.83 8.89
N ILE A 767 0.61 34.56 7.59
CA ILE A 767 1.23 33.41 6.96
C ILE A 767 2.30 33.93 5.99
N SER A 768 3.32 33.12 5.73
CA SER A 768 4.34 33.50 4.75
C SER A 768 3.70 33.84 3.39
N PRO A 769 4.05 34.99 2.76
CA PRO A 769 3.54 35.36 1.44
C PRO A 769 3.92 34.41 0.31
N SER A 770 4.77 33.40 0.55
CA SER A 770 5.09 32.31 -0.40
C SER A 770 4.44 30.97 -0.05
N SER A 771 3.56 30.92 0.95
CA SER A 771 2.94 29.69 1.43
C SER A 771 1.47 29.67 1.03
N ASN A 772 1.10 28.73 0.15
CA ASN A 772 -0.31 28.40 -0.07
C ASN A 772 -0.95 27.85 1.21
N VAL A 773 -2.22 28.17 1.42
CA VAL A 773 -2.99 27.69 2.58
C VAL A 773 -3.98 26.63 2.13
N ILE A 774 -3.95 25.46 2.76
CA ILE A 774 -4.82 24.34 2.42
C ILE A 774 -5.64 23.95 3.65
N VAL A 775 -6.96 24.05 3.54
CA VAL A 775 -7.90 23.66 4.59
C VAL A 775 -8.56 22.33 4.22
N ASN A 776 -8.19 21.27 4.93
CA ASN A 776 -8.68 19.91 4.70
C ASN A 776 -9.89 19.58 5.58
N HIS A 777 -10.50 18.42 5.34
CA HIS A 777 -11.61 17.91 6.13
C HIS A 777 -11.29 17.86 7.62
N GLY A 778 -12.09 18.53 8.45
CA GLY A 778 -11.86 18.63 9.90
C GLY A 778 -11.09 19.90 10.31
N GLY A 779 -10.31 20.46 9.40
CA GLY A 779 -9.60 21.72 9.60
C GLY A 779 -10.50 22.95 9.47
N THR A 780 -10.24 23.94 10.31
CA THR A 780 -10.90 25.24 10.29
C THR A 780 -9.86 26.36 10.27
N LEU A 781 -9.91 27.21 9.23
CA LEU A 781 -9.18 28.48 9.19
C LEU A 781 -10.08 29.59 9.72
N GLY A 782 -9.59 30.42 10.63
CA GLY A 782 -10.35 31.57 11.10
C GLY A 782 -9.49 32.74 11.59
N GLY A 783 -10.12 33.69 12.29
CA GLY A 783 -9.46 34.88 12.83
C GLY A 783 -9.75 36.16 12.05
N THR A 784 -9.14 37.25 12.49
CA THR A 784 -9.37 38.62 12.00
C THR A 784 -8.19 39.20 11.21
N GLY A 785 -7.16 38.38 10.98
CA GLY A 785 -5.91 38.80 10.37
C GLY A 785 -5.95 38.86 8.84
N THR A 786 -4.76 38.96 8.26
CA THR A 786 -4.56 39.05 6.82
C THR A 786 -3.62 37.95 6.33
N ILE A 787 -3.96 37.30 5.23
CA ILE A 787 -3.12 36.32 4.53
C ILE A 787 -2.73 36.88 3.16
N GLY A 788 -1.44 36.86 2.87
CA GLY A 788 -0.88 37.27 1.58
C GLY A 788 -0.51 38.75 1.53
N LEU A 789 0.10 39.16 0.42
CA LEU A 789 0.50 40.56 0.17
C LEU A 789 -0.10 41.17 -1.10
N GLY A 790 -0.84 40.41 -1.91
CA GLY A 790 -1.43 40.88 -3.17
C GLY A 790 -0.53 40.68 -4.39
N SER A 791 0.40 39.72 -4.32
CA SER A 791 1.34 39.36 -5.39
C SER A 791 1.15 37.94 -5.94
N SER A 792 0.02 37.29 -5.64
CA SER A 792 -0.42 35.98 -6.15
C SER A 792 0.45 34.79 -5.75
N SER A 793 0.88 34.72 -4.48
CA SER A 793 1.80 33.67 -3.99
C SER A 793 1.38 32.92 -2.73
N SER A 794 0.21 33.23 -2.14
CA SER A 794 -0.36 32.57 -0.95
C SER A 794 -1.86 32.32 -1.08
N GLU A 795 -2.28 31.62 -2.15
CA GLU A 795 -3.70 31.33 -2.36
C GLU A 795 -4.25 30.42 -1.25
N VAL A 796 -5.48 30.71 -0.80
CA VAL A 796 -6.21 29.84 0.14
C VAL A 796 -7.08 28.85 -0.63
N THR A 797 -6.92 27.56 -0.37
CA THR A 797 -7.74 26.47 -0.94
C THR A 797 -8.52 25.75 0.15
N VAL A 798 -9.84 25.68 0.02
CA VAL A 798 -10.72 24.95 0.94
C VAL A 798 -11.23 23.68 0.29
N ASN A 799 -10.80 22.54 0.82
CA ASN A 799 -11.19 21.23 0.31
C ASN A 799 -12.54 20.76 0.89
N ALA A 800 -13.05 19.65 0.35
CA ALA A 800 -14.29 19.04 0.82
C ALA A 800 -14.23 18.76 2.34
N GLY A 801 -15.14 19.39 3.08
CA GLY A 801 -15.24 19.29 4.54
C GLY A 801 -14.30 20.18 5.34
N GLY A 802 -13.39 20.93 4.70
CA GLY A 802 -12.64 22.02 5.32
C GLY A 802 -13.52 23.25 5.51
N LYS A 803 -13.15 24.08 6.49
CA LYS A 803 -13.99 25.20 6.94
C LYS A 803 -13.22 26.53 6.99
N ILE A 804 -13.85 27.62 6.57
CA ILE A 804 -13.43 28.98 6.95
C ILE A 804 -14.46 29.57 7.93
N THR A 805 -13.98 30.20 8.99
CA THR A 805 -14.77 30.96 9.97
C THR A 805 -14.07 32.31 10.18
N PRO A 806 -14.41 33.36 9.42
CA PRO A 806 -13.84 34.68 9.67
C PRO A 806 -14.15 35.10 11.10
N GLY A 807 -13.28 35.90 11.69
CA GLY A 807 -13.49 36.41 13.03
C GLY A 807 -12.99 35.50 14.17
N ASN A 808 -13.11 36.07 15.36
CA ASN A 808 -12.96 35.44 16.67
C ASN A 808 -13.94 36.21 17.55
N GLU A 809 -15.25 35.93 17.36
CA GLU A 809 -16.38 36.89 17.33
C GLU A 809 -16.51 37.59 15.97
N ILE A 810 -17.52 38.47 15.80
CA ILE A 810 -17.80 39.17 14.54
C ILE A 810 -16.58 39.98 14.06
N GLY A 811 -16.01 39.62 12.92
CA GLY A 811 -14.81 40.26 12.40
C GLY A 811 -14.51 39.98 10.92
N THR A 812 -13.35 40.45 10.45
CA THR A 812 -12.98 40.34 9.03
C THR A 812 -11.69 39.54 8.86
N LEU A 813 -11.74 38.44 8.10
CA LEU A 813 -10.55 37.74 7.63
C LEU A 813 -10.23 38.22 6.21
N THR A 814 -9.01 38.71 5.99
CA THR A 814 -8.61 39.28 4.70
C THR A 814 -7.66 38.36 3.94
N LEU A 815 -8.00 38.00 2.71
CA LEU A 815 -7.19 37.20 1.78
C LEU A 815 -6.74 38.08 0.61
N LYS A 816 -5.43 38.36 0.51
CA LYS A 816 -4.90 39.26 -0.53
C LYS A 816 -4.53 38.55 -1.83
N ASP A 817 -4.32 37.22 -1.80
CA ASP A 817 -3.77 36.46 -2.93
C ASP A 817 -4.74 35.46 -3.57
N GLY A 818 -6.02 35.48 -3.19
CA GLY A 818 -7.09 34.68 -3.80
C GLY A 818 -7.65 33.58 -2.89
N LEU A 819 -8.75 32.98 -3.35
CA LEU A 819 -9.48 31.92 -2.66
C LEU A 819 -10.02 30.92 -3.69
N THR A 820 -9.77 29.63 -3.46
CA THR A 820 -10.38 28.54 -4.21
C THR A 820 -11.27 27.71 -3.29
N LEU A 821 -12.57 27.62 -3.62
CA LEU A 821 -13.52 26.77 -2.93
C LEU A 821 -13.77 25.49 -3.75
N ASN A 822 -13.46 24.33 -3.19
CA ASN A 822 -13.78 23.04 -3.80
C ASN A 822 -15.15 22.53 -3.35
N LYS A 823 -15.78 21.68 -4.17
CA LYS A 823 -17.06 21.04 -3.84
C LYS A 823 -16.97 20.30 -2.49
N GLY A 824 -17.85 20.68 -1.56
CA GLY A 824 -17.91 20.20 -0.19
C GLY A 824 -17.27 21.14 0.84
N ALA A 825 -16.68 22.26 0.41
CA ALA A 825 -16.16 23.30 1.31
C ALA A 825 -17.28 23.88 2.19
N ARG A 826 -16.91 24.33 3.40
CA ARG A 826 -17.83 24.93 4.37
C ARG A 826 -17.38 26.32 4.76
N LEU A 827 -18.33 27.24 4.89
CA LEU A 827 -18.09 28.58 5.43
C LEU A 827 -19.04 28.78 6.61
N GLU A 828 -18.53 29.35 7.69
CA GLU A 828 -19.33 29.71 8.87
C GLU A 828 -19.15 31.19 9.15
N PHE A 829 -20.28 31.88 9.38
CA PHE A 829 -20.32 33.31 9.68
C PHE A 829 -21.21 33.54 10.90
N ASP A 830 -20.71 34.34 11.82
CA ASP A 830 -21.48 34.94 12.90
C ASP A 830 -22.06 36.28 12.41
N ALA A 831 -23.36 36.50 12.63
CA ALA A 831 -24.07 37.71 12.18
C ALA A 831 -25.00 38.25 13.27
N GLY A 832 -25.16 39.57 13.30
CA GLY A 832 -25.91 40.34 14.31
C GLY A 832 -26.17 41.75 13.80
N GLU A 833 -25.83 42.80 14.56
CA GLU A 833 -25.84 44.18 14.01
C GLU A 833 -24.89 44.34 12.81
N LYS A 834 -23.74 43.67 12.89
CA LYS A 834 -22.72 43.48 11.84
C LYS A 834 -22.59 41.98 11.53
N SER A 835 -21.86 41.62 10.49
CA SER A 835 -21.57 40.21 10.16
C SER A 835 -20.08 39.98 10.00
N ASP A 836 -19.68 38.74 10.23
CA ASP A 836 -18.39 38.24 9.78
C ASP A 836 -18.24 38.49 8.29
N LEU A 837 -17.04 38.90 7.91
CA LEU A 837 -16.71 39.19 6.53
C LEU A 837 -15.45 38.44 6.10
N LEU A 838 -15.59 37.64 5.05
CA LEU A 838 -14.45 37.10 4.32
C LEU A 838 -14.12 38.07 3.17
N LYS A 839 -13.01 38.80 3.29
CA LYS A 839 -12.62 39.81 2.32
C LYS A 839 -11.50 39.30 1.41
N ILE A 840 -11.70 39.34 0.10
CA ILE A 840 -10.74 38.90 -0.92
C ILE A 840 -10.31 40.14 -1.72
N THR A 841 -9.09 40.62 -1.49
CA THR A 841 -8.65 41.92 -2.02
C THR A 841 -7.68 41.82 -3.19
N GLY A 842 -7.38 40.61 -3.68
CA GLY A 842 -6.49 40.36 -4.80
C GLY A 842 -6.44 38.88 -5.19
N GLY A 843 -5.74 38.55 -6.27
CA GLY A 843 -5.73 37.21 -6.84
C GLY A 843 -7.02 36.83 -7.55
N THR A 844 -7.38 35.55 -7.50
CA THR A 844 -8.63 35.02 -8.10
C THR A 844 -9.50 34.36 -7.03
N PHE A 845 -10.78 34.71 -6.98
CA PHE A 845 -11.82 33.97 -6.28
C PHE A 845 -12.44 32.92 -7.21
N ARG A 846 -12.25 31.63 -6.91
CA ARG A 846 -12.76 30.50 -7.69
C ARG A 846 -13.89 29.81 -6.95
N GLY A 847 -15.08 29.84 -7.57
CA GLY A 847 -16.27 29.13 -7.10
C GLY A 847 -16.30 27.67 -7.58
N THR A 848 -17.40 26.97 -7.28
CA THR A 848 -17.54 25.54 -7.60
C THR A 848 -18.25 25.24 -8.91
N GLY A 849 -18.82 26.26 -9.55
CA GLY A 849 -19.68 26.18 -10.73
C GLY A 849 -21.04 25.48 -10.55
N LYS A 850 -21.31 24.77 -9.43
CA LYS A 850 -22.58 24.06 -9.10
C LYS A 850 -22.69 23.67 -7.60
N SER A 851 -23.61 24.29 -6.82
CA SER A 851 -24.08 23.93 -5.45
C SER A 851 -23.12 23.11 -4.59
N GLY A 852 -21.86 23.55 -4.52
CA GLY A 852 -20.78 22.80 -3.91
C GLY A 852 -20.44 23.26 -2.50
N VAL A 853 -20.79 24.47 -2.09
CA VAL A 853 -20.36 25.09 -0.84
C VAL A 853 -21.52 25.17 0.14
N VAL A 854 -21.29 24.75 1.39
CA VAL A 854 -22.28 24.86 2.47
C VAL A 854 -21.93 26.07 3.33
N ILE A 855 -22.87 27.01 3.47
CA ILE A 855 -22.73 28.15 4.36
C ILE A 855 -23.61 27.94 5.60
N THR A 856 -23.02 28.13 6.77
CA THR A 856 -23.75 28.26 8.04
C THR A 856 -23.70 29.71 8.48
N VAL A 857 -24.85 30.30 8.80
CA VAL A 857 -24.94 31.62 9.42
C VAL A 857 -25.48 31.43 10.83
N ARG A 858 -24.80 31.98 11.83
CA ARG A 858 -25.21 31.93 13.24
C ARG A 858 -25.62 33.34 13.68
N ASP A 859 -26.80 33.45 14.27
CA ASP A 859 -27.22 34.70 14.91
C ASP A 859 -26.50 34.85 16.25
N SER A 860 -25.64 35.85 16.31
CA SER A 860 -24.92 36.27 17.51
C SER A 860 -25.67 37.37 18.28
N GLY A 861 -26.88 37.72 17.85
CA GLY A 861 -27.74 38.76 18.42
C GLY A 861 -27.86 39.96 17.49
N GLY A 862 -29.10 40.35 17.16
CA GLY A 862 -29.39 41.53 16.34
C GLY A 862 -29.63 41.26 14.85
N MET A 863 -29.81 39.99 14.45
CA MET A 863 -30.28 39.68 13.09
C MET A 863 -31.77 39.99 12.93
N GLU A 864 -32.12 40.83 11.96
CA GLU A 864 -33.50 41.20 11.64
C GLU A 864 -33.99 40.60 10.30
N PRO A 865 -35.26 40.14 10.21
CA PRO A 865 -35.88 39.78 8.93
C PRO A 865 -35.87 40.95 7.94
N GLY A 866 -35.58 40.67 6.67
CA GLY A 866 -35.49 41.67 5.61
C GLY A 866 -34.18 42.46 5.55
N LYS A 867 -33.28 42.28 6.54
CA LYS A 867 -31.92 42.85 6.50
C LYS A 867 -30.96 41.93 5.74
N ASN A 868 -30.02 42.55 5.03
CA ASN A 868 -28.96 41.87 4.27
C ASN A 868 -27.64 41.93 5.04
N TYR A 869 -26.90 40.83 5.03
CA TYR A 869 -25.59 40.70 5.67
C TYR A 869 -24.53 40.38 4.63
N ASP A 870 -23.52 41.23 4.51
CA ASP A 870 -22.35 40.98 3.67
C ASP A 870 -21.53 39.84 4.30
N LEU A 871 -21.33 38.74 3.57
CA LEU A 871 -20.58 37.57 4.05
C LEU A 871 -19.23 37.43 3.34
N ILE A 872 -19.21 37.65 2.03
CA ILE A 872 -17.98 37.61 1.23
C ILE A 872 -17.91 38.87 0.39
N ASP A 873 -16.77 39.57 0.42
CA ASP A 873 -16.48 40.74 -0.42
C ASP A 873 -15.24 40.45 -1.25
N TRP A 874 -15.37 40.43 -2.58
CA TRP A 874 -14.25 40.25 -3.51
C TRP A 874 -14.04 41.42 -4.47
N THR A 875 -14.43 42.65 -4.08
CA THR A 875 -14.27 43.85 -4.93
C THR A 875 -12.84 44.04 -5.45
N GLY A 876 -11.82 43.60 -4.70
CA GLY A 876 -10.42 43.72 -5.09
C GLY A 876 -9.85 42.56 -5.92
N ALA A 877 -10.63 41.52 -6.23
CA ALA A 877 -10.13 40.29 -6.86
C ALA A 877 -10.83 39.97 -8.18
N SER A 878 -10.10 39.28 -9.07
CA SER A 878 -10.72 38.60 -10.22
C SER A 878 -11.56 37.42 -9.74
N PHE A 879 -12.58 36.99 -10.49
CA PHE A 879 -13.36 35.80 -10.13
C PHE A 879 -13.61 34.90 -11.33
N VAL A 880 -13.71 33.58 -11.07
CA VAL A 880 -13.97 32.54 -12.06
C VAL A 880 -14.97 31.55 -11.47
N ASP A 881 -16.02 31.21 -12.23
CA ASP A 881 -17.03 30.23 -11.84
C ASP A 881 -17.68 30.50 -10.47
N VAL A 882 -17.85 31.78 -10.10
CA VAL A 882 -18.54 32.20 -8.88
C VAL A 882 -19.97 32.58 -9.25
N ASP A 883 -20.93 31.80 -8.76
CA ASP A 883 -22.36 32.05 -8.92
C ASP A 883 -23.11 31.84 -7.61
N VAL A 884 -24.25 32.49 -7.44
CA VAL A 884 -25.07 32.33 -6.23
C VAL A 884 -25.46 30.87 -5.98
N SER A 885 -25.63 30.08 -7.05
CA SER A 885 -25.97 28.66 -6.98
C SER A 885 -24.86 27.77 -6.43
N ASP A 886 -23.64 28.28 -6.27
CA ASP A 886 -22.54 27.58 -5.58
C ASP A 886 -22.82 27.40 -4.09
N PHE A 887 -23.58 28.33 -3.50
CA PHE A 887 -23.79 28.43 -2.07
C PHE A 887 -25.14 27.88 -1.68
N ARG A 888 -25.15 26.92 -0.77
CA ARG A 888 -26.38 26.43 -0.13
C ARG A 888 -26.32 26.65 1.36
N LEU A 889 -27.43 27.11 1.91
CA LEU A 889 -27.57 27.30 3.35
C LEU A 889 -27.62 25.94 4.03
N ASP A 890 -26.92 25.80 5.14
CA ASP A 890 -27.07 24.64 6.01
C ASP A 890 -28.48 24.63 6.63
N LYS A 891 -29.37 23.82 6.05
CA LYS A 891 -30.76 23.69 6.48
C LYS A 891 -30.93 22.99 7.84
N SER A 892 -29.84 22.54 8.47
CA SER A 892 -29.85 21.94 9.81
C SER A 892 -29.80 22.95 10.96
N LYS A 893 -29.68 24.26 10.68
CA LYS A 893 -29.59 25.35 11.66
C LYS A 893 -30.74 26.38 11.52
N THR A 894 -30.81 27.34 12.45
CA THR A 894 -31.98 28.08 12.97
C THR A 894 -32.64 29.15 12.07
N PHE A 895 -32.18 29.42 10.84
CA PHE A 895 -32.72 30.50 10.00
C PHE A 895 -33.12 30.06 8.59
N GLN A 896 -34.17 30.68 8.04
CA GLN A 896 -34.49 30.63 6.60
C GLN A 896 -34.06 31.94 5.94
N GLY A 897 -33.35 31.83 4.82
CA GLY A 897 -32.88 32.96 4.04
C GLY A 897 -32.35 32.52 2.69
N SER A 898 -31.99 33.48 1.85
CA SER A 898 -31.37 33.23 0.55
C SER A 898 -30.08 34.01 0.40
N PHE A 899 -29.21 33.46 -0.44
CA PHE A 899 -28.02 34.17 -0.89
C PHE A 899 -28.35 34.99 -2.13
N HIS A 900 -27.71 36.15 -2.24
CA HIS A 900 -27.74 37.00 -3.42
C HIS A 900 -26.34 37.55 -3.67
N ILE A 901 -25.98 37.72 -4.93
CA ILE A 901 -24.75 38.44 -5.31
C ILE A 901 -25.16 39.84 -5.72
N VAL A 902 -24.61 40.85 -5.05
CA VAL A 902 -24.76 42.27 -5.39
C VAL A 902 -23.38 42.80 -5.70
N ASP A 903 -23.16 43.21 -6.94
CA ASP A 903 -21.86 43.55 -7.51
C ASP A 903 -20.81 42.45 -7.29
N THR A 904 -19.93 42.63 -6.31
CA THR A 904 -18.83 41.72 -5.96
C THR A 904 -18.93 41.24 -4.52
N LYS A 905 -20.16 41.16 -4.01
CA LYS A 905 -20.45 40.72 -2.64
C LYS A 905 -21.48 39.60 -2.62
N LEU A 906 -21.22 38.57 -1.81
CA LEU A 906 -22.21 37.56 -1.44
C LEU A 906 -22.92 38.04 -0.17
N GLN A 907 -24.22 38.30 -0.31
CA GLN A 907 -25.11 38.72 0.76
C GLN A 907 -26.05 37.59 1.18
N PHE A 908 -26.40 37.55 2.45
CA PHE A 908 -27.46 36.70 2.99
C PHE A 908 -28.64 37.55 3.45
N SER A 909 -29.83 37.27 2.93
CA SER A 909 -31.09 37.92 3.30
C SER A 909 -31.92 36.99 4.19
N VAL A 910 -32.36 37.49 5.35
CA VAL A 910 -33.15 36.69 6.30
C VAL A 910 -34.64 36.82 5.99
N PHE A 911 -35.34 35.69 5.81
CA PHE A 911 -36.79 35.67 5.57
C PHE A 911 -37.60 35.41 6.85
N ALA A 912 -37.18 34.46 7.69
CA ALA A 912 -37.80 34.16 8.99
C ALA A 912 -36.91 33.20 9.83
N PRO A 913 -36.96 33.23 11.18
CA PRO A 913 -36.41 32.17 12.03
C PRO A 913 -37.19 30.86 11.83
N ARG A 914 -36.49 29.72 11.77
CA ARG A 914 -37.12 28.40 11.62
C ARG A 914 -37.45 27.81 13.00
N LEU A 915 -38.71 27.42 13.21
CA LEU A 915 -39.11 26.49 14.26
C LEU A 915 -38.47 25.10 14.00
N VAL A 916 -37.82 24.58 15.03
CA VAL A 916 -36.93 23.40 15.10
C VAL A 916 -37.45 22.16 14.36
N PRO A 917 -36.60 21.42 13.60
CA PRO A 917 -36.90 20.04 13.19
C PRO A 917 -36.26 18.98 14.09
N GLU A 918 -36.98 17.87 14.20
CA GLU A 918 -36.87 16.71 15.10
C GLU A 918 -35.52 15.96 15.12
N THR A 919 -35.25 15.38 16.30
CA THR A 919 -34.12 14.52 16.66
C THR A 919 -34.17 13.16 15.94
N PRO A 920 -33.10 12.70 15.28
CA PRO A 920 -32.96 11.30 14.85
C PRO A 920 -32.70 10.38 16.07
N PRO A 921 -33.10 9.09 16.04
CA PRO A 921 -32.85 8.16 17.14
C PRO A 921 -31.36 7.83 17.29
N GLU A 922 -30.98 7.51 18.53
CA GLU A 922 -29.62 7.27 19.02
C GLU A 922 -29.00 5.97 18.45
N LEU A 923 -27.75 6.06 17.98
CA LEU A 923 -26.92 4.91 17.60
C LEU A 923 -26.09 4.45 18.82
N PRO A 924 -25.77 3.14 18.94
CA PRO A 924 -24.95 2.63 20.04
C PRO A 924 -23.52 3.21 20.01
N PRO A 925 -22.81 3.25 21.16
CA PRO A 925 -21.61 4.06 21.32
C PRO A 925 -20.46 3.60 20.41
N LYS A 926 -19.81 4.60 19.82
CA LYS A 926 -18.58 4.51 19.03
C LYS A 926 -17.47 3.85 19.86
N PRO A 927 -16.82 2.76 19.41
CA PRO A 927 -15.52 2.39 19.95
C PRO A 927 -14.53 3.50 19.60
N GLU A 928 -13.81 4.00 20.61
CA GLU A 928 -12.84 5.06 20.41
C GLU A 928 -11.76 4.67 19.39
N PRO A 929 -11.42 5.55 18.43
CA PRO A 929 -10.29 5.32 17.56
C PRO A 929 -9.01 5.37 18.40
N LYS A 930 -8.30 4.24 18.48
CA LYS A 930 -6.88 4.29 18.88
C LYS A 930 -6.14 5.16 17.87
N LYS A 931 -5.58 6.28 18.33
CA LYS A 931 -4.72 7.16 17.54
C LYS A 931 -3.63 6.33 16.86
N LYS A 932 -3.61 6.35 15.52
CA LYS A 932 -2.50 5.79 14.75
C LYS A 932 -1.32 6.77 14.85
N LYS A 933 -0.19 6.29 15.37
CA LYS A 933 1.11 6.94 15.21
C LYS A 933 1.41 7.06 13.72
N ILE A 934 1.62 8.30 13.26
CA ILE A 934 2.33 8.56 12.01
C ILE A 934 3.76 8.09 12.23
N ILE A 935 4.26 7.23 11.36
CA ILE A 935 5.70 6.97 11.27
C ILE A 935 6.08 7.36 9.85
N THR A 936 6.83 8.43 9.67
CA THR A 936 7.53 8.75 8.42
C THR A 936 8.80 7.90 8.34
N GLY A 937 9.26 7.62 7.13
CA GLY A 937 10.44 6.79 6.88
C GLY A 937 11.68 7.65 6.87
N HIS A 938 12.47 7.54 7.93
CA HIS A 938 13.92 7.30 7.97
C HIS A 938 14.09 6.37 9.19
N LEU A 939 15.23 5.66 9.35
CA LEU A 939 15.51 5.12 10.69
C LEU A 939 15.38 6.31 11.66
N PRO A 940 14.45 6.27 12.64
CA PRO A 940 14.28 7.40 13.53
C PRO A 940 15.65 7.62 14.17
N PRO A 941 16.28 8.77 13.96
CA PRO A 941 17.56 9.06 14.60
C PRO A 941 17.35 8.85 16.10
N LYS A 942 18.31 8.17 16.76
CA LYS A 942 18.10 7.57 18.08
C LYS A 942 17.43 8.58 19.02
N VAL A 943 16.15 8.35 19.35
CA VAL A 943 15.36 9.34 20.07
C VAL A 943 15.84 9.38 21.51
N SER A 944 16.43 10.50 21.89
CA SER A 944 16.82 10.77 23.27
C SER A 944 15.69 11.55 23.94
N ASN A 945 15.20 11.03 25.05
CA ASN A 945 14.14 11.68 25.82
C ASN A 945 14.76 12.55 26.91
N PHE A 946 14.35 13.81 26.96
CA PHE A 946 14.77 14.78 27.94
C PHE A 946 13.55 15.27 28.69
N VAL A 947 13.67 15.43 30.01
CA VAL A 947 12.55 15.86 30.87
C VAL A 947 12.98 17.13 31.58
N TRP A 948 12.18 18.18 31.40
CA TRP A 948 12.33 19.43 32.15
C TRP A 948 11.86 19.22 33.60
N THR A 949 12.68 19.62 34.58
CA THR A 949 12.40 19.37 36.01
C THR A 949 12.24 20.63 36.85
N ASN A 950 12.53 21.82 36.31
CA ASN A 950 12.43 23.06 37.07
C ASN A 950 11.01 23.65 37.04
N SER A 951 10.36 23.72 38.20
CA SER A 951 8.98 24.23 38.37
C SER A 951 8.83 25.75 38.20
N SER A 952 9.92 26.52 38.22
CA SER A 952 9.91 28.00 38.19
C SER A 952 10.35 28.60 36.84
N GLY A 953 10.51 27.77 35.81
CA GLY A 953 11.13 28.18 34.55
C GLY A 953 12.65 28.22 34.64
N GLY A 954 13.32 28.80 33.64
CA GLY A 954 14.78 28.91 33.65
C GLY A 954 15.44 28.83 32.27
N ASN A 955 16.77 28.86 32.28
CA ASN A 955 17.59 28.84 31.06
C ASN A 955 17.73 27.41 30.51
N TRP A 956 17.46 27.23 29.21
CA TRP A 956 17.57 25.97 28.48
C TRP A 956 18.94 25.29 28.61
N SER A 957 20.02 26.08 28.68
CA SER A 957 21.41 25.59 28.68
C SER A 957 21.94 25.24 30.08
N ASN A 958 21.18 25.47 31.15
CA ASN A 958 21.60 25.07 32.49
C ASN A 958 21.24 23.60 32.73
N SER A 959 22.25 22.74 32.94
CA SER A 959 22.07 21.29 33.19
C SER A 959 21.18 20.98 34.39
N GLU A 960 21.15 21.83 35.42
CA GLU A 960 20.37 21.61 36.64
C GLU A 960 18.85 21.66 36.40
N ASN A 961 18.41 22.27 35.29
CA ASN A 961 17.01 22.33 34.91
C ASN A 961 16.50 21.02 34.27
N TRP A 962 17.40 20.05 34.05
CA TRP A 962 17.13 18.82 33.34
C TRP A 962 17.32 17.59 34.24
N LYS A 963 16.46 16.59 34.04
CA LYS A 963 16.65 15.28 34.68
C LYS A 963 18.04 14.69 34.33
N ASP A 964 18.72 14.13 35.33
CA ASP A 964 20.06 13.53 35.24
C ASP A 964 21.16 14.50 34.76
N ASN A 965 20.96 15.82 34.86
CA ASN A 965 21.86 16.85 34.34
C ASN A 965 22.17 16.73 32.83
N LYS A 966 21.26 16.09 32.07
CA LYS A 966 21.42 15.88 30.64
C LYS A 966 20.74 16.99 29.86
N ILE A 967 21.54 17.89 29.32
CA ILE A 967 21.06 18.94 28.41
C ILE A 967 20.86 18.31 27.02
N PRO A 968 19.74 18.56 26.33
CA PRO A 968 19.65 18.31 24.90
C PRO A 968 20.84 18.96 24.17
N ASN A 969 21.35 18.34 23.11
CA ASN A 969 22.34 18.96 22.19
C ASN A 969 23.79 19.10 22.73
N SER A 970 24.45 18.03 23.22
CA SER A 970 25.91 17.99 23.58
C SER A 970 26.76 17.03 22.69
N LYS A 971 28.12 17.15 22.68
CA LYS A 971 29.06 16.40 21.79
C LYS A 971 29.87 15.31 22.54
N GLU A 972 30.08 14.11 21.98
CA GLU A 972 30.83 12.97 22.59
C GLU A 972 31.91 12.36 21.65
N THR A 973 32.75 11.42 22.14
CA THR A 973 33.87 10.71 21.44
C THR A 973 33.42 9.71 20.35
N GLU A 974 34.27 9.42 19.34
CA GLU A 974 33.99 8.58 18.16
C GLU A 974 34.74 7.22 18.15
N TRP A 975 34.25 6.19 17.44
CA TRP A 975 34.84 4.84 17.45
C TRP A 975 34.57 3.95 16.21
N VAL A 976 35.39 2.90 16.03
CA VAL A 976 35.26 1.80 15.05
C VAL A 976 35.47 0.46 15.74
N ASP A 977 34.58 -0.50 15.54
CA ASP A 977 34.64 -1.83 16.16
C ASP A 977 34.83 -2.94 15.13
N TYR A 978 35.63 -3.93 15.50
CA TYR A 978 35.55 -5.27 14.93
C TYR A 978 34.85 -6.21 15.90
N THR A 979 33.89 -6.98 15.39
CA THR A 979 33.31 -8.13 16.10
C THR A 979 33.66 -9.42 15.36
N PHE A 980 34.27 -10.35 16.07
CA PHE A 980 34.69 -11.65 15.55
C PHE A 980 33.65 -12.73 15.88
N GLU A 981 33.52 -13.74 15.02
CA GLU A 981 32.65 -14.90 15.30
C GLU A 981 33.17 -15.76 16.46
N LYS A 982 34.49 -15.80 16.65
CA LYS A 982 35.20 -16.50 17.75
C LYS A 982 36.28 -15.59 18.33
N ALA A 983 36.64 -15.80 19.60
CA ALA A 983 37.70 -15.03 20.24
C ALA A 983 39.00 -15.14 19.42
N GLN A 984 39.68 -14.01 19.22
CA GLN A 984 40.94 -13.90 18.49
C GLN A 984 42.04 -13.46 19.44
N LYS A 985 43.23 -14.04 19.29
CA LYS A 985 44.45 -13.55 19.95
C LYS A 985 45.04 -12.42 19.10
N ILE A 986 45.25 -11.26 19.70
CA ILE A 986 45.69 -10.03 19.01
C ILE A 986 46.81 -9.40 19.83
N SER A 987 47.90 -9.00 19.18
CA SER A 987 49.11 -8.45 19.81
C SER A 987 49.51 -7.06 19.30
N GLY A 988 48.82 -6.54 18.28
CA GLY A 988 49.04 -5.19 17.77
C GLY A 988 48.01 -4.77 16.73
N THR A 989 48.13 -3.54 16.26
CA THR A 989 47.31 -3.01 15.17
C THR A 989 48.03 -1.90 14.41
N SER A 990 47.61 -1.63 13.18
CA SER A 990 48.08 -0.51 12.38
C SER A 990 46.91 0.24 11.74
N VAL A 991 46.94 1.58 11.80
CA VAL A 991 45.87 2.43 11.25
C VAL A 991 46.44 3.42 10.25
N TYR A 992 45.86 3.49 9.05
CA TYR A 992 46.19 4.49 8.05
C TYR A 992 45.11 5.58 8.03
N TRP A 993 45.47 6.81 8.39
CA TRP A 993 44.53 7.94 8.42
C TRP A 993 44.40 8.59 7.04
N PHE A 994 43.18 9.01 6.69
CA PHE A 994 42.88 9.82 5.52
C PHE A 994 42.83 11.31 5.88
N ASP A 995 43.56 12.10 5.11
CA ASP A 995 43.61 13.56 5.20
C ASP A 995 43.56 14.13 3.79
N ASN A 996 42.58 15.01 3.52
CA ASN A 996 42.39 15.64 2.21
C ASN A 996 42.82 17.12 2.18
N GLY A 997 43.51 17.59 3.22
CA GLY A 997 43.91 19.00 3.37
C GLY A 997 42.75 19.99 3.60
N GLY A 998 41.50 19.51 3.71
CA GLY A 998 40.29 20.32 3.85
C GLY A 998 39.45 19.93 5.06
N ASP A 999 38.27 19.37 4.82
CA ASP A 999 37.29 18.99 5.83
C ASP A 999 37.61 17.68 6.58
N LYS A 1000 38.66 16.97 6.15
CA LYS A 1000 39.15 15.75 6.77
C LYS A 1000 40.64 15.89 7.08
N LYS A 1001 40.98 15.77 8.37
CA LYS A 1001 42.33 15.80 8.91
C LYS A 1001 42.60 14.59 9.77
N ILE A 1002 43.86 14.25 9.97
CA ILE A 1002 44.29 13.29 10.99
C ILE A 1002 43.69 13.62 12.38
N PRO A 1003 43.36 12.61 13.21
CA PRO A 1003 42.68 12.86 14.49
C PRO A 1003 43.58 13.56 15.51
N LYS A 1004 42.96 14.10 16.57
CA LYS A 1004 43.70 14.68 17.71
C LYS A 1004 44.42 13.59 18.51
N SER A 1005 43.74 12.45 18.73
CA SER A 1005 44.29 11.29 19.42
C SER A 1005 43.44 10.06 19.13
N TRP A 1006 44.02 8.87 19.22
CA TRP A 1006 43.28 7.60 19.16
C TRP A 1006 43.85 6.57 20.14
N ARG A 1007 43.07 5.53 20.46
CA ARG A 1007 43.51 4.39 21.26
C ARG A 1007 42.74 3.11 20.91
N ILE A 1008 43.24 1.97 21.38
CA ILE A 1008 42.59 0.66 21.20
C ILE A 1008 41.98 0.17 22.51
N LEU A 1009 40.77 -0.35 22.41
CA LEU A 1009 40.07 -1.05 23.49
C LEU A 1009 39.73 -2.46 23.04
N TYR A 1010 39.65 -3.37 24.00
CA TYR A 1010 39.12 -4.71 23.80
C TYR A 1010 37.94 -4.94 24.74
N ARG A 1011 37.05 -5.85 24.36
CA ARG A 1011 35.87 -6.16 25.16
C ARG A 1011 36.08 -7.44 25.96
N ASP A 1012 36.04 -7.31 27.28
CA ASP A 1012 35.95 -8.45 28.21
C ASP A 1012 34.54 -8.57 28.81
N GLU A 1013 34.37 -9.44 29.81
CA GLU A 1013 33.09 -9.67 30.48
C GLU A 1013 32.56 -8.43 31.24
N ALA A 1014 33.45 -7.52 31.65
CA ALA A 1014 33.10 -6.31 32.39
C ALA A 1014 32.86 -5.08 31.49
N GLY A 1015 33.26 -5.15 30.21
CA GLY A 1015 33.01 -4.10 29.22
C GLY A 1015 34.22 -3.77 28.36
N TRP A 1016 34.27 -2.53 27.84
CA TRP A 1016 35.40 -2.06 27.05
C TRP A 1016 36.55 -1.62 27.96
N LYS A 1017 37.75 -2.16 27.74
CA LYS A 1017 38.97 -1.78 28.47
C LYS A 1017 40.09 -1.41 27.50
N PRO A 1018 40.91 -0.39 27.80
CA PRO A 1018 42.05 -0.05 26.96
C PRO A 1018 43.07 -1.18 26.97
N VAL A 1019 43.74 -1.40 25.83
CA VAL A 1019 44.89 -2.32 25.78
C VAL A 1019 46.09 -1.73 26.51
N GLN A 1020 46.96 -2.59 27.03
CA GLN A 1020 48.24 -2.15 27.57
C GLN A 1020 49.24 -1.98 26.42
N SER A 1021 49.33 -0.77 25.87
CA SER A 1021 50.24 -0.45 24.75
C SER A 1021 51.72 -0.49 25.16
N ILE A 1022 52.55 -0.95 24.24
CA ILE A 1022 54.02 -1.00 24.34
C ILE A 1022 54.60 0.17 23.56
N ASP A 1023 54.06 0.44 22.37
CA ASP A 1023 54.44 1.57 21.52
C ASP A 1023 53.50 2.78 21.76
N PRO A 1024 53.94 4.02 21.47
CA PRO A 1024 53.08 5.20 21.53
C PRO A 1024 52.03 5.24 20.40
N TYR A 1025 50.87 5.83 20.66
CA TYR A 1025 49.86 6.10 19.64
C TYR A 1025 50.23 7.34 18.82
N THR A 1026 50.80 7.16 17.62
CA THR A 1026 51.18 8.26 16.72
C THR A 1026 50.04 8.69 15.80
N VAL A 1027 50.10 9.90 15.26
CA VAL A 1027 49.13 10.46 14.29
C VAL A 1027 49.83 11.03 13.06
N ASN A 1028 50.76 10.27 12.50
CA ASN A 1028 51.54 10.68 11.33
C ASN A 1028 50.71 10.52 10.05
N LYS A 1029 50.82 11.50 9.15
CA LYS A 1029 50.14 11.51 7.85
C LYS A 1029 50.84 10.58 6.85
N ASP A 1030 50.07 10.01 5.92
CA ASP A 1030 50.52 9.20 4.79
C ASP A 1030 51.37 7.96 5.16
N ILE A 1031 51.23 7.46 6.40
CA ILE A 1031 51.85 6.22 6.87
C ILE A 1031 50.88 5.40 7.73
N PHE A 1032 51.18 4.11 7.89
CA PHE A 1032 50.54 3.30 8.93
C PHE A 1032 51.05 3.73 10.30
N ASN A 1033 50.12 4.06 11.20
CA ASN A 1033 50.38 4.33 12.61
C ASN A 1033 50.23 3.02 13.36
N GLU A 1034 51.34 2.37 13.63
CA GLU A 1034 51.42 1.05 14.25
C GLU A 1034 51.53 1.15 15.77
N VAL A 1035 50.85 0.24 16.48
CA VAL A 1035 50.96 0.09 17.93
C VAL A 1035 50.94 -1.38 18.31
N ARG A 1036 51.98 -1.84 18.98
CA ARG A 1036 51.98 -3.13 19.66
C ARG A 1036 51.48 -2.97 21.09
N PHE A 1037 50.80 -3.99 21.59
CA PHE A 1037 50.31 -4.06 22.96
C PHE A 1037 50.50 -5.46 23.51
N LYS A 1038 50.40 -5.64 24.84
CA LYS A 1038 50.44 -7.00 25.40
C LYS A 1038 49.32 -7.85 24.79
N PRO A 1039 49.61 -9.10 24.33
CA PRO A 1039 48.62 -9.92 23.66
C PRO A 1039 47.33 -10.08 24.48
N ILE A 1040 46.20 -9.89 23.81
CA ILE A 1040 44.85 -10.06 24.35
C ILE A 1040 44.12 -11.18 23.62
N GLU A 1041 43.12 -11.77 24.25
CA GLU A 1041 42.18 -12.68 23.61
C GLU A 1041 40.76 -12.11 23.75
N THR A 1042 40.11 -11.79 22.63
CA THR A 1042 38.83 -11.06 22.64
C THR A 1042 37.92 -11.41 21.46
N LYS A 1043 36.59 -11.26 21.64
CA LYS A 1043 35.59 -11.33 20.56
C LYS A 1043 35.32 -9.97 19.91
N ALA A 1044 35.83 -8.88 20.48
CA ALA A 1044 35.70 -7.55 19.89
C ALA A 1044 36.87 -6.62 20.22
N LEU A 1045 37.22 -5.80 19.25
CA LEU A 1045 38.22 -4.75 19.36
C LEU A 1045 37.60 -3.43 18.93
N ARG A 1046 37.98 -2.33 19.57
CA ARG A 1046 37.52 -0.98 19.27
C ARG A 1046 38.71 -0.05 19.08
N LEU A 1047 38.65 0.74 18.03
CA LEU A 1047 39.48 1.91 17.81
C LEU A 1047 38.65 3.14 18.19
N GLU A 1048 39.08 3.86 19.23
CA GLU A 1048 38.40 5.05 19.76
C GLU A 1048 39.22 6.28 19.45
N VAL A 1049 38.56 7.37 19.03
CA VAL A 1049 39.23 8.53 18.45
C VAL A 1049 38.58 9.85 18.88
N ASN A 1050 39.44 10.80 19.22
CA ASN A 1050 39.06 12.18 19.46
C ASN A 1050 39.40 13.03 18.23
N LEU A 1051 38.38 13.71 17.71
CA LEU A 1051 38.49 14.59 16.55
C LEU A 1051 39.12 15.94 16.91
N GLN A 1052 39.71 16.59 15.91
CA GLN A 1052 40.05 18.01 16.02
C GLN A 1052 38.77 18.87 15.93
N PRO A 1053 38.72 20.06 16.56
CA PRO A 1053 37.57 20.95 16.43
C PRO A 1053 37.26 21.31 14.96
N GLY A 1054 35.98 21.27 14.56
CA GLY A 1054 35.50 21.74 13.26
C GLY A 1054 35.86 20.90 12.03
N VAL A 1055 36.65 19.82 12.18
CA VAL A 1055 37.04 18.92 11.08
C VAL A 1055 36.91 17.46 11.50
N SER A 1056 36.79 16.59 10.53
CA SER A 1056 36.64 15.16 10.78
C SER A 1056 37.91 14.37 10.44
N SER A 1057 37.95 13.08 10.74
CA SER A 1057 39.07 12.19 10.41
C SER A 1057 38.56 10.98 9.64
N GLY A 1058 39.34 10.50 8.68
CA GLY A 1058 39.03 9.27 7.97
C GLY A 1058 40.06 8.16 8.20
N ILE A 1059 39.64 6.91 8.03
CA ILE A 1059 40.49 5.72 8.05
C ILE A 1059 40.48 5.13 6.64
N HIS A 1060 41.66 5.04 6.04
CA HIS A 1060 41.86 4.30 4.80
C HIS A 1060 41.86 2.80 5.07
N GLU A 1061 42.60 2.36 6.09
CA GLU A 1061 42.81 0.94 6.38
C GLU A 1061 43.08 0.73 7.88
N TRP A 1062 42.51 -0.34 8.45
CA TRP A 1062 42.77 -0.76 9.84
C TRP A 1062 43.11 -2.25 9.88
N LYS A 1063 44.34 -2.58 10.28
CA LYS A 1063 44.82 -3.98 10.30
C LYS A 1063 45.06 -4.47 11.70
N LEU A 1064 44.82 -5.75 11.92
CA LEU A 1064 45.11 -6.45 13.16
C LEU A 1064 46.38 -7.28 13.01
N VAL A 1065 47.24 -7.21 14.03
CA VAL A 1065 48.40 -8.11 14.15
C VAL A 1065 47.99 -9.20 15.12
N GLN A 1066 47.84 -10.43 14.61
CA GLN A 1066 47.51 -11.61 15.39
C GLN A 1066 48.76 -12.22 16.01
#